data_AF-N9JV59-F1
#
_entry.id   AF-N9JV59-F1
#
_cell.length_a   1.000
_cell.length_b   1.000
_cell.length_c   1.000
_cell.angle_alpha   90.00
_cell.angle_beta   90.00
_cell.angle_gamma   90.00
#
_symmetry.space_group_name_H-M   'P 1'
#
loop_
_entity.id
_entity.type
_entity.pdbx_description
1 polymer ?
#
loop_
_entity_poly.entity_id
_entity_poly.type
_entity_poly.pdbx_seq_one_letter_code
_entity_poly.pdbx_strand_id
1 'polypeptide(L)'
;MSSLNKRTKQIQPLYAEERRKRDRLDQEKQLRADVEQELIQYFQEQDLEQKEHLESFYPAIYEFIKRKAPSLAWKKYAHEFFRSYIKKINLNRRETLPLPNLTFEMQRDQPVFTMDWIEKGHQVDEVLDKLWDYWILAKDSKTFSDDEIIGNIVISALLYSGLNQKSSLEALLEHLKDPAKIRKIEDLNIIFLEPLSPSYGDLFIDEKTIRKSRNFIPDQITRLWLIHFNSRNIRTVNQNVEDYLQLIFNKIKLPFNLKTYKLLRDYASFNWMQLPKVDIDPALSQCLIENTATCGLSEIEFERFLHPKFKYQQDTLTDSNVEKSPSIAGQSYSNDDIQQALNDVIKIHKDLLQLIRTSQTDQSIDALIIEYCLENADKFNEYSKRVALWLISLYKPELAQIQPLAERFNFCVNQFQKSFQQNKRLKDGSIYTYYSRIAEPWLTHSLQYLDSEDDLNTNLAKIYQQIITNTRLADEAGQPEFKKSSGQTVRMLKRFHSFQQTVFEAESLELESIAIQNRPRARIIGPMTYQAFMNKLDTLFSGANSQENTYKILKIIYILAYRTGMRINEILGLRVRDIEGLSCLSVWIQPYGSKKKGNLHQLKTDSAERKVPVYCLLKTYEYQLFHNHVVEQRLLNQENLYLFSNWNENSKLNKHTVTTPFRMIMNELFKTHDYSFHSFRHTAANHLSVVLNCNYAPLVKNLTDYTEEEYQSIRTELLRNMHGQNHWFMIAHLLGHIDPTETFKSYIHLSYLIAGHKILQYHPDIDTQLAKKMMGYLPSFNFLNTVKDSAPFNFEKHAVHLSQQLLNDQTDWLKSNVEDILDEVSFNSQPHDFFKYFAGTKESKISFAWFFKCLNLLEIHHDPDRVSQEMSLPVELVNYWYENAKQLGQLKSQKNNPRLFDLNNTNHLDKLLKPAMIDTVEERTARNYFFENIQNIFEKNPDQIKAVLETFLSRVTVSHTGIHYRWNKIDQLESFYSKVKDLFPRQFWHLLGQNLVQFLDKKKQPLLLKLAKSSTIEHPTTQEDYVRLQLYSTKDTKALAAFKFCLHLACIGRPRSLELEVEGLKITTCC
;
A
#
# COMPACT_ATOMS: atom_id res chain seq x y z
N MET A 1 75.99 1.13 36.96
CA MET A 1 75.78 1.31 35.51
C MET A 1 74.87 0.19 35.02
N SER A 2 73.57 0.45 34.90
CA SER A 2 72.53 -0.57 34.68
C SER A 2 72.05 -0.59 33.23
N SER A 3 72.02 -1.80 32.66
CA SER A 3 71.43 -2.17 31.39
C SER A 3 69.90 -1.98 31.36
N LEU A 4 69.38 -1.26 30.37
CA LEU A 4 67.94 -1.17 30.06
C LEU A 4 67.49 -2.40 29.24
N ASN A 5 66.55 -3.17 29.79
CA ASN A 5 65.85 -4.26 29.12
C ASN A 5 64.53 -3.76 28.50
N LYS A 6 64.33 -4.07 27.21
CA LYS A 6 63.07 -3.94 26.48
C LYS A 6 61.97 -4.80 27.15
N ARG A 7 60.85 -4.18 27.54
CA ARG A 7 59.58 -4.89 27.82
C ARG A 7 58.65 -4.77 26.63
N THR A 8 58.50 -5.88 25.92
CA THR A 8 57.49 -6.16 24.89
C THR A 8 56.09 -6.16 25.54
N LYS A 9 55.16 -5.38 24.97
CA LYS A 9 53.72 -5.46 25.29
C LYS A 9 53.20 -6.85 24.93
N GLN A 10 52.82 -7.65 25.94
CA GLN A 10 52.11 -8.90 25.75
C GLN A 10 50.70 -8.63 25.18
N ILE A 11 50.41 -9.23 24.03
CA ILE A 11 49.07 -9.28 23.43
C ILE A 11 48.23 -10.23 24.28
N GLN A 12 47.15 -9.74 24.90
CA GLN A 12 46.18 -10.58 25.59
C GLN A 12 45.59 -11.61 24.60
N PRO A 13 45.56 -12.91 24.93
CA PRO A 13 45.00 -13.93 24.06
C PRO A 13 43.47 -13.81 24.00
N LEU A 14 42.93 -13.55 22.80
CA LEU A 14 41.49 -13.58 22.53
C LEU A 14 40.90 -14.94 22.91
N TYR A 15 39.69 -14.96 23.49
CA TYR A 15 38.96 -16.19 23.80
C TYR A 15 38.75 -17.04 22.54
N ALA A 16 38.68 -18.37 22.67
CA ALA A 16 38.63 -19.29 21.53
C ALA A 16 37.43 -19.06 20.59
N GLU A 17 36.32 -18.51 21.10
CA GLU A 17 35.18 -18.11 20.28
C GLU A 17 35.47 -16.87 19.43
N GLU A 18 36.06 -15.83 20.04
CA GLU A 18 36.44 -14.59 19.34
C GLU A 18 37.52 -14.84 18.28
N ARG A 19 38.48 -15.73 18.57
CA ARG A 19 39.51 -16.16 17.62
C ARG A 19 38.89 -16.86 16.41
N ARG A 20 38.01 -17.86 16.64
CA ARG A 20 37.25 -18.55 15.59
C ARG A 20 36.32 -17.63 14.78
N LYS A 21 35.81 -16.57 15.39
CA LYS A 21 35.00 -15.55 14.70
C LYS A 21 35.88 -14.67 13.81
N ARG A 22 37.05 -14.26 14.31
CA ARG A 22 38.04 -13.46 13.56
C ARG A 22 38.61 -14.24 12.38
N ASP A 23 38.99 -15.48 12.59
CA ASP A 23 39.51 -16.38 11.54
C ASP A 23 38.46 -16.59 10.43
N ARG A 24 37.19 -16.78 10.79
CA ARG A 24 36.08 -16.86 9.80
C ARG A 24 35.92 -15.57 8.99
N LEU A 25 36.00 -14.41 9.65
CA LEU A 25 35.93 -13.10 8.99
C LEU A 25 37.09 -12.86 8.03
N ASP A 26 38.31 -13.26 8.43
CA ASP A 26 39.50 -13.07 7.62
C ASP A 26 39.52 -14.04 6.42
N GLN A 27 39.08 -15.29 6.61
CA GLN A 27 38.84 -16.23 5.50
C GLN A 27 37.78 -15.71 4.52
N GLU A 28 36.67 -15.16 5.01
CA GLU A 28 35.63 -14.58 4.16
C GLU A 28 36.16 -13.40 3.34
N LYS A 29 36.97 -12.53 3.94
CA LYS A 29 37.61 -11.40 3.23
C LYS A 29 38.57 -11.87 2.15
N GLN A 30 39.43 -12.84 2.46
CA GLN A 30 40.38 -13.39 1.48
C GLN A 30 39.64 -14.02 0.30
N LEU A 31 38.59 -14.80 0.58
CA LEU A 31 37.78 -15.43 -0.46
C LEU A 31 37.10 -14.41 -1.37
N ARG A 32 36.59 -13.31 -0.82
CA ARG A 32 36.01 -12.23 -1.62
C ARG A 32 37.06 -11.53 -2.47
N ALA A 33 38.20 -11.18 -1.89
CA ALA A 33 39.28 -10.52 -2.64
C ALA A 33 39.77 -11.36 -3.83
N ASP A 34 39.91 -12.68 -3.63
CA ASP A 34 40.25 -13.65 -4.68
C ASP A 34 39.22 -13.66 -5.82
N VAL A 35 37.92 -13.75 -5.48
CA VAL A 35 36.83 -13.68 -6.46
C VAL A 35 36.85 -12.38 -7.25
N GLU A 36 36.99 -11.24 -6.56
CA GLU A 36 37.02 -9.92 -7.20
C GLU A 36 38.18 -9.82 -8.18
N GLN A 37 39.38 -10.26 -7.76
CA GLN A 37 40.57 -10.25 -8.60
C GLN A 37 40.39 -11.10 -9.87
N GLU A 38 39.96 -12.35 -9.73
CA GLU A 38 39.77 -13.28 -10.84
C GLU A 38 38.70 -12.80 -11.83
N LEU A 39 37.57 -12.28 -11.34
CA LEU A 39 36.52 -11.77 -12.22
C LEU A 39 36.90 -10.45 -12.88
N ILE A 40 37.56 -9.52 -12.19
CA ILE A 40 38.06 -8.29 -12.80
C ILE A 40 39.05 -8.61 -13.91
N GLN A 41 40.00 -9.53 -13.65
CA GLN A 41 40.96 -9.95 -14.65
C GLN A 41 40.24 -10.54 -15.87
N TYR A 42 39.29 -11.45 -15.67
CA TYR A 42 38.52 -12.02 -16.77
C TYR A 42 37.72 -10.95 -17.55
N PHE A 43 37.12 -9.97 -16.86
CA PHE A 43 36.39 -8.88 -17.53
C PHE A 43 37.32 -7.98 -18.36
N GLN A 44 38.54 -7.74 -17.88
CA GLN A 44 39.57 -6.99 -18.62
C GLN A 44 40.05 -7.77 -19.84
N GLU A 45 40.36 -9.06 -19.69
CA GLU A 45 40.78 -9.93 -20.81
C GLU A 45 39.73 -10.02 -21.93
N GLN A 46 38.45 -9.85 -21.58
CA GLN A 46 37.34 -9.92 -22.54
C GLN A 46 36.89 -8.53 -23.04
N ASP A 47 37.56 -7.45 -22.63
CA ASP A 47 37.18 -6.05 -22.91
C ASP A 47 35.70 -5.76 -22.64
N LEU A 48 35.19 -6.27 -21.51
CA LEU A 48 33.76 -6.37 -21.25
C LEU A 48 33.03 -5.02 -21.39
N GLU A 49 33.62 -3.95 -20.85
CA GLU A 49 33.02 -2.60 -20.83
C GLU A 49 32.93 -1.95 -22.22
N GLN A 50 33.76 -2.38 -23.18
CA GLN A 50 33.76 -1.85 -24.56
C GLN A 50 32.78 -2.59 -25.49
N LYS A 51 32.16 -3.68 -25.03
CA LYS A 51 31.20 -4.44 -25.83
C LYS A 51 29.86 -3.69 -25.97
N GLU A 52 29.39 -3.54 -27.20
CA GLU A 52 28.07 -2.96 -27.52
C GLU A 52 26.93 -3.78 -26.88
N HIS A 53 26.97 -5.11 -27.01
CA HIS A 53 25.95 -6.05 -26.54
C HIS A 53 26.42 -6.91 -25.36
N LEU A 54 26.79 -6.27 -24.26
CA LEU A 54 27.38 -6.90 -23.07
C LEU A 54 26.53 -8.04 -22.47
N GLU A 55 25.20 -7.96 -22.55
CA GLU A 55 24.28 -9.00 -22.07
C GLU A 55 24.48 -10.36 -22.74
N SER A 56 24.79 -10.38 -24.04
CA SER A 56 25.03 -11.61 -24.80
C SER A 56 26.20 -12.44 -24.25
N PHE A 57 27.08 -11.82 -23.46
CA PHE A 57 28.25 -12.44 -22.87
C PHE A 57 28.00 -13.05 -21.48
N TYR A 58 26.83 -12.84 -20.88
CA TYR A 58 26.49 -13.38 -19.56
C TYR A 58 26.63 -14.91 -19.47
N PRO A 59 26.20 -15.71 -20.47
CA PRO A 59 26.40 -17.16 -20.45
C PRO A 59 27.87 -17.56 -20.33
N ALA A 60 28.78 -16.86 -21.01
CA ALA A 60 30.21 -17.14 -20.95
C ALA A 60 30.80 -16.82 -19.55
N ILE A 61 30.32 -15.75 -18.91
CA ILE A 61 30.72 -15.40 -17.54
C ILE A 61 30.21 -16.44 -16.54
N TYR A 62 28.97 -16.91 -16.68
CA TYR A 62 28.45 -17.97 -15.81
C TYR A 62 29.20 -19.28 -15.96
N GLU A 63 29.59 -19.64 -17.19
CA GLU A 63 30.46 -20.81 -17.42
C GLU A 63 31.85 -20.63 -16.85
N PHE A 64 32.46 -19.44 -16.95
CA PHE A 64 33.72 -19.13 -16.28
C PHE A 64 33.62 -19.31 -14.75
N ILE A 65 32.61 -18.69 -14.13
CA ILE A 65 32.36 -18.80 -12.68
C ILE A 65 32.18 -20.27 -12.28
N LYS A 66 31.40 -21.03 -13.05
CA LYS A 66 31.14 -22.45 -12.79
C LYS A 66 32.41 -23.30 -12.89
N ARG A 67 33.32 -23.01 -13.81
CA ARG A 67 34.58 -23.76 -13.99
C ARG A 67 35.64 -23.39 -12.97
N LYS A 68 35.72 -22.10 -12.59
CA LYS A 68 36.76 -21.59 -11.69
C LYS A 68 36.45 -21.85 -10.21
N ALA A 69 35.17 -21.86 -9.82
CA ALA A 69 34.76 -21.89 -8.42
C ALA A 69 35.28 -23.13 -7.66
N PRO A 70 36.21 -22.95 -6.68
CA PRO A 70 36.70 -24.05 -5.85
C PRO A 70 35.70 -24.49 -4.76
N SER A 71 34.68 -23.67 -4.48
CA SER A 71 33.66 -23.95 -3.46
C SER A 71 32.34 -23.25 -3.77
N LEU A 72 31.26 -23.66 -3.10
CA LEU A 72 29.95 -23.03 -3.22
C LEU A 72 29.96 -21.57 -2.74
N ALA A 73 30.72 -21.27 -1.68
CA ALA A 73 30.89 -19.91 -1.17
C ALA A 73 31.58 -19.00 -2.21
N TRP A 74 32.63 -19.50 -2.87
CA TRP A 74 33.30 -18.76 -3.94
C TRP A 74 32.34 -18.47 -5.10
N LYS A 75 31.59 -19.50 -5.55
CA LYS A 75 30.58 -19.34 -6.61
C LYS A 75 29.55 -18.28 -6.23
N LYS A 76 29.08 -18.29 -4.99
CA LYS A 76 28.13 -17.30 -4.48
C LYS A 76 28.69 -15.88 -4.54
N TYR A 77 29.89 -15.67 -3.98
CA TYR A 77 30.52 -14.35 -4.04
C TYR A 77 30.80 -13.92 -5.48
N ALA A 78 31.10 -14.85 -6.39
CA ALA A 78 31.31 -14.55 -7.80
C ALA A 78 30.03 -14.05 -8.49
N HIS A 79 28.89 -14.70 -8.25
CA HIS A 79 27.59 -14.22 -8.72
C HIS A 79 27.20 -12.87 -8.08
N GLU A 80 27.44 -12.69 -6.77
CA GLU A 80 27.20 -11.42 -6.07
C GLU A 80 28.08 -10.28 -6.61
N PHE A 81 29.36 -10.55 -6.87
CA PHE A 81 30.31 -9.60 -7.42
C PHE A 81 29.92 -9.25 -8.86
N PHE A 82 29.68 -10.24 -9.73
CA PHE A 82 29.26 -10.00 -11.10
C PHE A 82 27.98 -9.15 -11.17
N ARG A 83 26.99 -9.48 -10.33
CA ARG A 83 25.77 -8.67 -10.21
C ARG A 83 26.05 -7.24 -9.74
N SER A 84 26.93 -7.08 -8.75
CA SER A 84 27.34 -5.75 -8.24
C SER A 84 28.10 -4.93 -9.28
N TYR A 85 28.93 -5.60 -10.07
CA TYR A 85 29.68 -5.02 -11.18
C TYR A 85 28.73 -4.50 -12.27
N ILE A 86 27.75 -5.30 -12.70
CA ILE A 86 26.71 -4.83 -13.63
C ILE A 86 25.87 -3.69 -13.03
N LYS A 87 25.48 -3.77 -11.74
CA LYS A 87 24.80 -2.66 -11.06
C LYS A 87 25.62 -1.36 -11.16
N LYS A 88 26.94 -1.44 -10.98
CA LYS A 88 27.86 -0.29 -11.08
C LYS A 88 27.95 0.26 -12.50
N ILE A 89 28.10 -0.61 -13.51
CA ILE A 89 28.11 -0.23 -14.92
C ILE A 89 26.79 0.47 -15.31
N ASN A 90 25.65 -0.10 -14.89
CA ASN A 90 24.32 0.45 -15.16
C ASN A 90 24.11 1.87 -14.61
N LEU A 91 24.91 2.33 -13.64
CA LEU A 91 24.85 3.71 -13.15
C LEU A 91 25.23 4.74 -14.22
N ASN A 92 26.08 4.36 -15.18
CA ASN A 92 26.63 5.25 -16.20
C ASN A 92 26.10 4.97 -17.61
N ARG A 93 25.40 3.85 -17.83
CA ARG A 93 24.84 3.49 -19.14
C ARG A 93 23.56 4.26 -19.45
N ARG A 94 23.31 4.50 -20.75
CA ARG A 94 22.01 5.02 -21.20
C ARG A 94 20.91 3.98 -21.06
N GLU A 95 21.19 2.74 -21.44
CA GLU A 95 20.29 1.59 -21.29
C GLU A 95 20.89 0.61 -20.28
N THR A 96 20.08 0.25 -19.29
CA THR A 96 20.51 -0.67 -18.23
C THR A 96 20.48 -2.11 -18.73
N LEU A 97 21.58 -2.82 -18.53
CA LEU A 97 21.67 -4.26 -18.73
C LEU A 97 20.85 -4.99 -17.66
N PRO A 98 20.27 -6.16 -17.96
CA PRO A 98 19.61 -6.98 -16.94
C PRO A 98 20.61 -7.39 -15.87
N LEU A 99 20.14 -7.55 -14.65
CA LEU A 99 21.02 -7.94 -13.55
C LEU A 99 21.32 -9.44 -13.61
N PRO A 100 22.59 -9.85 -13.43
CA PRO A 100 22.96 -11.25 -13.32
C PRO A 100 22.23 -12.00 -12.20
N ASN A 101 21.99 -13.29 -12.41
CA ASN A 101 21.31 -14.16 -11.45
C ASN A 101 22.14 -14.36 -10.18
N LEU A 102 21.50 -14.30 -9.01
CA LEU A 102 22.11 -14.69 -7.75
C LEU A 102 21.99 -16.20 -7.53
N THR A 103 22.98 -16.78 -6.87
CA THR A 103 22.87 -18.14 -6.33
C THR A 103 22.26 -18.09 -4.95
N PHE A 104 21.23 -18.90 -4.71
CA PHE A 104 20.64 -19.10 -3.39
C PHE A 104 21.21 -20.37 -2.75
N GLU A 105 21.44 -20.33 -1.44
CA GLU A 105 21.79 -21.48 -0.64
C GLU A 105 20.68 -21.69 0.38
N MET A 106 19.97 -22.80 0.26
CA MET A 106 18.94 -23.18 1.23
C MET A 106 19.63 -23.83 2.42
N GLN A 107 19.75 -23.11 3.53
CA GLN A 107 20.12 -23.74 4.79
C GLN A 107 18.93 -24.59 5.25
N ARG A 108 19.17 -25.88 5.50
CA ARG A 108 18.14 -26.77 6.02
C ARG A 108 17.92 -26.41 7.49
N ASP A 109 16.71 -25.98 7.82
CA ASP A 109 16.31 -25.80 9.21
C ASP A 109 16.44 -27.11 9.98
N GLN A 110 16.61 -27.01 11.30
CA GLN A 110 16.54 -28.20 12.14
C GLN A 110 15.16 -28.85 12.00
N PRO A 111 15.08 -30.19 11.86
CA PRO A 111 13.80 -30.88 11.81
C PRO A 111 12.98 -30.57 13.07
N VAL A 112 11.71 -30.21 12.89
CA VAL A 112 10.77 -30.05 14.01
C VAL A 112 10.56 -31.38 14.74
N PHE A 113 10.53 -32.48 14.00
CA PHE A 113 10.45 -33.83 14.54
C PHE A 113 11.86 -34.40 14.72
N THR A 114 12.33 -34.40 15.97
CA THR A 114 13.60 -34.98 16.39
C THR A 114 13.37 -36.31 17.12
N MET A 115 14.42 -37.10 17.33
CA MET A 115 14.32 -38.31 18.18
C MET A 115 13.87 -37.96 19.60
N ASP A 116 14.39 -36.85 20.16
CA ASP A 116 13.94 -36.31 21.44
C ASP A 116 12.43 -36.02 21.44
N TRP A 117 11.89 -35.46 20.35
CA TRP A 117 10.45 -35.18 20.25
C TRP A 117 9.60 -36.46 20.32
N ILE A 118 10.08 -37.56 19.71
CA ILE A 118 9.41 -38.87 19.77
C ILE A 118 9.54 -39.48 21.17
N GLU A 119 10.76 -39.57 21.71
CA GLU A 119 11.01 -40.20 23.01
C GLU A 119 10.29 -39.48 24.16
N LYS A 120 10.31 -38.15 24.15
CA LYS A 120 9.62 -37.33 25.16
C LYS A 120 8.12 -37.24 24.90
N GLY A 121 7.71 -37.33 23.65
CA GLY A 121 6.31 -37.44 23.24
C GLY A 121 5.60 -38.64 23.85
N HIS A 122 6.22 -39.82 23.84
CA HIS A 122 5.66 -41.01 24.49
C HIS A 122 5.41 -40.83 26.00
N GLN A 123 6.23 -40.03 26.67
CA GLN A 123 5.99 -39.72 28.10
C GLN A 123 4.77 -38.82 28.29
N VAL A 124 4.41 -38.01 27.29
CA VAL A 124 3.16 -37.23 27.29
C VAL A 124 1.95 -38.15 27.09
N ASP A 125 2.05 -39.18 26.25
CA ASP A 125 0.99 -40.18 26.07
C ASP A 125 0.66 -40.91 27.37
N GLU A 126 1.67 -41.29 28.17
CA GLU A 126 1.45 -41.90 29.48
C GLU A 126 0.63 -41.00 30.43
N VAL A 127 0.84 -39.68 30.36
CA VAL A 127 0.04 -38.70 31.13
C VAL A 127 -1.39 -38.64 30.58
N LEU A 128 -1.56 -38.67 29.26
CA LEU A 128 -2.86 -38.66 28.60
C LEU A 128 -3.71 -39.87 28.97
N ASP A 129 -3.13 -41.08 28.96
CA ASP A 129 -3.83 -42.31 29.34
C ASP A 129 -4.37 -42.22 30.78
N LYS A 130 -3.54 -41.76 31.72
CA LYS A 130 -3.95 -41.58 33.12
C LYS A 130 -5.00 -40.48 33.31
N LEU A 131 -4.96 -39.44 32.47
CA LEU A 131 -5.95 -38.38 32.47
C LEU A 131 -7.31 -38.87 31.95
N TRP A 132 -7.31 -39.68 30.88
CA TRP A 132 -8.51 -40.33 30.37
C TRP A 132 -9.11 -41.29 31.39
N ASP A 133 -8.31 -42.16 32.02
CA ASP A 133 -8.75 -43.05 33.10
C ASP A 133 -9.48 -42.26 34.19
N TYR A 134 -8.91 -41.12 34.62
CA TYR A 134 -9.51 -40.28 35.64
C TYR A 134 -10.87 -39.71 35.23
N TRP A 135 -11.00 -39.19 34.00
CA TRP A 135 -12.25 -38.64 33.51
C TRP A 135 -13.33 -39.72 33.31
N ILE A 136 -12.95 -40.91 32.83
CA ILE A 136 -13.85 -42.05 32.60
C ILE A 136 -14.37 -42.60 33.93
N LEU A 137 -13.48 -42.82 34.90
CA LEU A 137 -13.78 -43.41 36.20
C LEU A 137 -14.55 -42.46 37.14
N ALA A 138 -14.60 -41.16 36.83
CA ALA A 138 -15.44 -40.22 37.56
C ALA A 138 -16.92 -40.66 37.51
N LYS A 139 -17.60 -40.63 38.66
CA LYS A 139 -18.98 -41.13 38.78
C LYS A 139 -19.95 -40.28 37.96
N ASP A 140 -19.87 -38.97 38.11
CA ASP A 140 -20.73 -37.98 37.47
C ASP A 140 -20.04 -36.60 37.40
N SER A 141 -20.69 -35.60 36.81
CA SER A 141 -20.16 -34.24 36.70
C SER A 141 -19.88 -33.57 38.05
N LYS A 142 -20.58 -33.96 39.13
CA LYS A 142 -20.40 -33.39 40.48
C LYS A 142 -19.18 -33.93 41.19
N THR A 143 -18.55 -34.98 40.64
CA THR A 143 -17.33 -35.58 41.19
C THR A 143 -16.15 -34.59 41.16
N PHE A 144 -16.13 -33.69 40.17
CA PHE A 144 -15.07 -32.69 40.03
C PHE A 144 -15.32 -31.48 40.93
N SER A 145 -14.30 -31.06 41.69
CA SER A 145 -14.30 -29.78 42.40
C SER A 145 -14.13 -28.60 41.42
N ASP A 146 -14.40 -27.39 41.89
CA ASP A 146 -14.26 -26.19 41.05
C ASP A 146 -12.80 -25.99 40.60
N ASP A 147 -11.83 -26.22 41.51
CA ASP A 147 -10.40 -26.19 41.19
C ASP A 147 -9.99 -27.31 40.22
N GLU A 148 -10.60 -28.49 40.31
CA GLU A 148 -10.36 -29.58 39.35
C GLU A 148 -10.91 -29.25 37.96
N ILE A 149 -12.04 -28.55 37.87
CA ILE A 149 -12.58 -28.08 36.58
C ILE A 149 -11.62 -27.07 35.94
N ILE A 150 -11.12 -26.10 36.72
CA ILE A 150 -10.10 -25.15 36.24
C ILE A 150 -8.82 -25.87 35.84
N GLY A 151 -8.33 -26.81 36.66
CA GLY A 151 -7.16 -27.63 36.33
C GLY A 151 -7.34 -28.44 35.06
N ASN A 152 -8.53 -29.01 34.83
CA ASN A 152 -8.86 -29.72 33.61
C ASN A 152 -8.90 -28.79 32.37
N ILE A 153 -9.32 -27.53 32.51
CA ILE A 153 -9.21 -26.52 31.43
C ILE A 153 -7.73 -26.27 31.10
N VAL A 154 -6.90 -26.03 32.10
CA VAL A 154 -5.46 -25.72 31.91
C VAL A 154 -4.71 -26.89 31.26
N ILE A 155 -4.87 -28.12 31.79
CA ILE A 155 -4.18 -29.30 31.25
C ILE A 155 -4.68 -29.66 29.85
N SER A 156 -5.98 -29.54 29.57
CA SER A 156 -6.52 -29.82 28.24
C SER A 156 -6.08 -28.76 27.22
N ALA A 157 -6.07 -27.48 27.59
CA ALA A 157 -5.59 -26.41 26.70
C ALA A 157 -4.13 -26.62 26.28
N LEU A 158 -3.30 -27.13 27.19
CA LEU A 158 -1.91 -27.50 26.92
C LEU A 158 -1.82 -28.75 26.02
N LEU A 159 -2.54 -29.83 26.37
CA LEU A 159 -2.39 -31.13 25.73
C LEU A 159 -3.14 -31.29 24.41
N TYR A 160 -4.18 -30.50 24.17
CA TYR A 160 -5.05 -30.63 23.00
C TYR A 160 -5.22 -29.34 22.20
N SER A 161 -5.10 -28.15 22.82
CA SER A 161 -5.32 -26.87 22.13
C SER A 161 -4.05 -26.06 21.77
N GLY A 162 -2.85 -26.60 22.04
CA GLY A 162 -1.58 -25.96 21.67
C GLY A 162 -1.26 -24.66 22.43
N LEU A 163 -1.74 -24.54 23.67
CA LEU A 163 -1.48 -23.40 24.55
C LEU A 163 -0.40 -23.78 25.59
N ASN A 164 0.85 -23.86 25.13
CA ASN A 164 1.94 -24.49 25.88
C ASN A 164 2.69 -23.54 26.82
N GLN A 165 2.83 -22.27 26.45
CA GLN A 165 3.64 -21.33 27.23
C GLN A 165 2.93 -20.89 28.52
N LYS A 166 3.73 -20.73 29.59
CA LYS A 166 3.24 -20.30 30.90
C LYS A 166 2.46 -18.99 30.83
N SER A 167 3.00 -17.98 30.17
CA SER A 167 2.33 -16.67 30.06
C SER A 167 0.98 -16.74 29.34
N SER A 168 0.83 -17.64 28.37
CA SER A 168 -0.44 -17.88 27.69
C SER A 168 -1.44 -18.61 28.60
N LEU A 169 -0.99 -19.59 29.40
CA LEU A 169 -1.85 -20.28 30.37
C LEU A 169 -2.27 -19.33 31.50
N GLU A 170 -1.39 -18.45 31.94
CA GLU A 170 -1.70 -17.39 32.89
C GLU A 170 -2.73 -16.40 32.32
N ALA A 171 -2.60 -16.02 31.06
CA ALA A 171 -3.61 -15.21 30.37
C ALA A 171 -4.97 -15.94 30.25
N LEU A 172 -4.98 -17.26 30.08
CA LEU A 172 -6.21 -18.05 30.14
C LEU A 172 -6.82 -18.04 31.55
N LEU A 173 -6.02 -18.15 32.62
CA LEU A 173 -6.52 -18.01 33.99
C LEU A 173 -7.03 -16.60 34.28
N GLU A 174 -6.37 -15.56 33.76
CA GLU A 174 -6.84 -14.16 33.81
C GLU A 174 -8.21 -14.04 33.14
N HIS A 175 -8.38 -14.64 31.95
CA HIS A 175 -9.67 -14.73 31.28
C HIS A 175 -10.72 -15.48 32.12
N LEU A 176 -10.39 -16.58 32.81
CA LEU A 176 -11.37 -17.30 33.62
C LEU A 176 -11.81 -16.52 34.87
N LYS A 177 -10.94 -15.67 35.44
CA LYS A 177 -11.27 -14.78 36.58
C LYS A 177 -12.36 -13.78 36.21
N ASP A 178 -12.16 -13.12 35.07
CA ASP A 178 -13.10 -12.17 34.50
C ASP A 178 -13.38 -12.60 33.05
N PRO A 179 -14.37 -13.50 32.84
CA PRO A 179 -14.70 -14.05 31.52
C PRO A 179 -14.98 -12.95 30.50
N ALA A 180 -13.92 -12.56 29.78
CA ALA A 180 -13.99 -11.62 28.68
C ALA A 180 -14.91 -12.17 27.57
N LYS A 181 -15.28 -11.33 26.61
CA LYS A 181 -16.25 -11.71 25.59
C LYS A 181 -15.67 -12.80 24.66
N ILE A 182 -16.24 -14.00 24.71
CA ILE A 182 -15.95 -15.08 23.75
C ILE A 182 -16.68 -14.77 22.44
N ARG A 183 -15.93 -14.66 21.34
CA ARG A 183 -16.47 -14.38 20.00
C ARG A 183 -16.58 -15.66 19.20
N LYS A 184 -17.22 -15.58 18.03
CA LYS A 184 -17.32 -16.73 17.14
C LYS A 184 -17.26 -16.39 15.66
N ILE A 185 -16.80 -17.34 14.86
CA ILE A 185 -17.04 -17.39 13.42
C ILE A 185 -17.76 -18.71 13.17
N GLU A 186 -19.02 -18.63 12.74
CA GLU A 186 -19.91 -19.80 12.63
C GLU A 186 -19.96 -20.58 13.97
N ASP A 187 -19.40 -21.80 14.04
CA ASP A 187 -19.32 -22.64 15.24
C ASP A 187 -17.96 -22.56 15.98
N LEU A 188 -16.99 -21.82 15.43
CA LEU A 188 -15.65 -21.63 16.00
C LEU A 188 -15.69 -20.61 17.15
N ASN A 189 -15.32 -21.00 18.38
CA ASN A 189 -15.17 -20.05 19.49
C ASN A 189 -13.77 -19.44 19.51
N ILE A 190 -13.68 -18.13 19.75
CA ILE A 190 -12.44 -17.38 19.82
C ILE A 190 -12.34 -16.67 21.17
N ILE A 191 -11.30 -17.00 21.93
CA ILE A 191 -10.92 -16.34 23.17
C ILE A 191 -9.72 -15.42 22.87
N PHE A 192 -9.81 -14.15 23.25
CA PHE A 192 -8.75 -13.16 23.05
C PHE A 192 -7.88 -13.11 24.30
N LEU A 193 -6.70 -13.73 24.23
CA LEU A 193 -5.73 -13.71 25.31
C LEU A 193 -4.66 -12.66 25.05
N GLU A 194 -4.15 -12.05 26.11
CA GLU A 194 -3.09 -11.03 26.03
C GLU A 194 -1.88 -11.42 26.91
N PRO A 195 -1.20 -12.53 26.61
CA PRO A 195 -0.05 -12.97 27.39
C PRO A 195 1.08 -11.94 27.42
N LEU A 196 1.74 -11.86 28.59
CA LEU A 196 2.99 -11.14 28.74
C LEU A 196 4.06 -11.73 27.82
N SER A 197 4.85 -10.86 27.21
CA SER A 197 5.91 -11.22 26.29
C SER A 197 7.19 -10.44 26.59
N PRO A 198 8.37 -11.07 26.57
CA PRO A 198 9.61 -10.43 27.01
C PRO A 198 10.09 -9.32 26.05
N SER A 199 9.91 -9.49 24.74
CA SER A 199 10.49 -8.57 23.74
C SER A 199 9.75 -8.52 22.40
N TYR A 200 8.57 -9.14 22.28
CA TYR A 200 7.83 -9.20 21.01
C TYR A 200 6.32 -9.20 21.26
N GLY A 201 5.62 -8.20 20.73
CA GLY A 201 4.16 -8.13 20.87
C GLY A 201 3.59 -6.89 20.20
N ASP A 202 2.30 -6.89 19.95
CA ASP A 202 1.52 -5.84 19.29
C ASP A 202 0.77 -4.93 20.28
N LEU A 203 0.69 -5.33 21.54
CA LEU A 203 0.04 -4.58 22.62
C LEU A 203 1.10 -3.96 23.54
N PHE A 204 1.07 -2.64 23.65
CA PHE A 204 2.03 -1.87 24.43
C PHE A 204 1.30 -1.18 25.56
N ILE A 205 1.57 -1.60 26.79
CA ILE A 205 1.05 -0.95 27.99
C ILE A 205 2.04 0.13 28.42
N ASP A 206 3.33 -0.22 28.51
CA ASP A 206 4.43 0.69 28.85
C ASP A 206 5.78 0.16 28.30
N GLU A 207 6.89 0.86 28.57
CA GLU A 207 8.23 0.47 28.07
C GLU A 207 8.78 -0.85 28.65
N LYS A 208 8.24 -1.35 29.76
CA LYS A 208 8.66 -2.60 30.43
C LYS A 208 7.68 -3.74 30.18
N THR A 209 6.43 -3.43 29.87
CA THR A 209 5.34 -4.39 29.76
C THR A 209 4.83 -4.47 28.32
N ILE A 210 5.26 -5.52 27.62
CA ILE A 210 4.73 -5.89 26.31
C ILE A 210 3.79 -7.08 26.48
N ARG A 211 2.60 -6.96 25.90
CA ARG A 211 1.70 -8.10 25.69
C ARG A 211 1.61 -8.40 24.20
N LYS A 212 1.18 -9.61 23.87
CA LYS A 212 0.86 -9.99 22.49
C LYS A 212 -0.58 -10.47 22.43
N SER A 213 -1.27 -10.13 21.36
CA SER A 213 -2.55 -10.73 21.05
C SER A 213 -2.36 -12.21 20.74
N ARG A 214 -3.08 -13.07 21.43
CA ARG A 214 -3.08 -14.53 21.25
C ARG A 214 -4.53 -14.99 21.11
N ASN A 215 -5.00 -15.10 19.87
CA ASN A 215 -6.31 -15.71 19.60
C ASN A 215 -6.22 -17.20 19.97
N PHE A 216 -7.12 -17.66 20.83
CA PHE A 216 -7.19 -19.03 21.32
C PHE A 216 -8.50 -19.68 20.88
N ILE A 217 -8.37 -20.81 20.17
CA ILE A 217 -9.50 -21.63 19.74
C ILE A 217 -9.46 -22.90 20.58
N PRO A 218 -10.38 -23.08 21.53
CA PRO A 218 -10.40 -24.27 22.36
C PRO A 218 -10.78 -25.48 21.50
N ASP A 219 -10.02 -26.56 21.63
CA ASP A 219 -10.37 -27.86 21.05
C ASP A 219 -11.65 -28.43 21.70
N GLN A 220 -12.14 -29.56 21.18
CA GLN A 220 -13.37 -30.17 21.66
C GLN A 220 -13.36 -30.48 23.16
N ILE A 221 -12.26 -31.02 23.69
CA ILE A 221 -12.11 -31.41 25.10
C ILE A 221 -12.06 -30.17 25.99
N THR A 222 -11.19 -29.20 25.67
CA THR A 222 -11.14 -27.93 26.43
C THR A 222 -12.48 -27.19 26.37
N ARG A 223 -13.17 -27.23 25.23
CA ARG A 223 -14.52 -26.66 25.07
C ARG A 223 -15.53 -27.29 26.02
N LEU A 224 -15.53 -28.62 26.21
CA LEU A 224 -16.40 -29.26 27.19
C LEU A 224 -16.13 -28.72 28.61
N TRP A 225 -14.87 -28.66 29.03
CA TRP A 225 -14.52 -28.17 30.38
C TRP A 225 -14.85 -26.69 30.58
N LEU A 226 -14.69 -25.85 29.56
CA LEU A 226 -15.11 -24.45 29.59
C LEU A 226 -16.64 -24.33 29.75
N ILE A 227 -17.43 -25.19 29.09
CA ILE A 227 -18.88 -25.24 29.28
C ILE A 227 -19.21 -25.61 30.73
N HIS A 228 -18.50 -26.57 31.32
CA HIS A 228 -18.69 -26.97 32.73
C HIS A 228 -18.40 -25.82 33.69
N PHE A 229 -17.31 -25.08 33.45
CA PHE A 229 -16.96 -23.89 34.22
C PHE A 229 -18.07 -22.84 34.19
N ASN A 230 -18.66 -22.61 33.01
CA ASN A 230 -19.78 -21.69 32.84
C ASN A 230 -21.07 -22.22 33.47
N SER A 231 -21.42 -23.49 33.27
CA SER A 231 -22.66 -24.09 33.77
C SER A 231 -22.71 -24.13 35.29
N ARG A 232 -21.55 -24.27 35.93
CA ARG A 232 -21.39 -24.23 37.39
C ARG A 232 -21.13 -22.83 37.95
N ASN A 233 -21.06 -21.81 37.09
CA ASN A 233 -20.83 -20.40 37.44
C ASN A 233 -19.59 -20.20 38.34
N ILE A 234 -18.50 -20.88 38.00
CA ILE A 234 -17.23 -20.75 38.74
C ILE A 234 -16.64 -19.38 38.44
N ARG A 235 -16.33 -18.58 39.47
CA ARG A 235 -15.73 -17.23 39.33
C ARG A 235 -14.52 -17.01 40.23
N THR A 236 -14.23 -17.96 41.10
CA THR A 236 -13.09 -17.89 42.02
C THR A 236 -11.93 -18.69 41.43
N VAL A 237 -10.93 -17.99 40.89
CA VAL A 237 -9.71 -18.58 40.34
C VAL A 237 -8.53 -18.02 41.12
N ASN A 238 -8.04 -18.77 42.12
CA ASN A 238 -7.09 -18.24 43.11
C ASN A 238 -5.67 -18.81 42.99
N GLN A 239 -5.49 -19.91 42.28
CA GLN A 239 -4.20 -20.59 42.16
C GLN A 239 -3.45 -20.19 40.88
N ASN A 240 -2.15 -20.45 40.82
CA ASN A 240 -1.35 -20.28 39.60
C ASN A 240 -1.44 -21.53 38.69
N VAL A 241 -0.83 -21.46 37.51
CA VAL A 241 -0.84 -22.57 36.53
C VAL A 241 -0.24 -23.85 37.12
N GLU A 242 0.91 -23.76 37.79
CA GLU A 242 1.58 -24.91 38.39
C GLU A 242 0.77 -25.59 39.48
N ASP A 243 0.08 -24.82 40.33
CA ASP A 243 -0.75 -25.34 41.41
C ASP A 243 -1.95 -26.14 40.87
N TYR A 244 -2.64 -25.62 39.85
CA TYR A 244 -3.73 -26.35 39.19
C TYR A 244 -3.24 -27.61 38.47
N LEU A 245 -2.07 -27.56 37.84
CA LEU A 245 -1.47 -28.74 37.22
C LEU A 245 -1.08 -29.77 38.28
N GLN A 246 -0.46 -29.35 39.38
CA GLN A 246 -0.11 -30.21 40.52
C GLN A 246 -1.36 -30.90 41.08
N LEU A 247 -2.48 -30.19 41.20
CA LEU A 247 -3.76 -30.75 41.64
C LEU A 247 -4.22 -31.91 40.75
N ILE A 248 -4.22 -31.72 39.42
CA ILE A 248 -4.61 -32.76 38.47
C ILE A 248 -3.63 -33.93 38.50
N PHE A 249 -2.33 -33.65 38.55
CA PHE A 249 -1.29 -34.69 38.63
C PHE A 249 -1.44 -35.58 39.88
N ASN A 250 -1.79 -34.99 41.02
CA ASN A 250 -2.10 -35.73 42.23
C ASN A 250 -3.33 -36.66 42.06
N LYS A 251 -4.34 -36.23 41.29
CA LYS A 251 -5.56 -37.02 41.02
C LYS A 251 -5.30 -38.22 40.11
N ILE A 252 -4.45 -38.03 39.10
CA ILE A 252 -4.02 -39.10 38.19
C ILE A 252 -2.86 -39.95 38.76
N LYS A 253 -2.42 -39.65 40.00
CA LYS A 253 -1.36 -40.36 40.74
C LYS A 253 0.01 -40.31 40.04
N LEU A 254 0.35 -39.19 39.41
CA LEU A 254 1.66 -38.93 38.81
C LEU A 254 2.38 -37.77 39.52
N PRO A 255 3.73 -37.78 39.60
CA PRO A 255 4.47 -36.69 40.22
C PRO A 255 4.54 -35.45 39.31
N PHE A 256 4.25 -34.27 39.87
CA PHE A 256 4.42 -32.98 39.19
C PHE A 256 5.61 -32.20 39.77
N ASN A 257 6.44 -31.66 38.88
CA ASN A 257 7.55 -30.77 39.21
C ASN A 257 7.93 -29.94 37.96
N LEU A 258 8.92 -29.04 38.08
CA LEU A 258 9.37 -28.18 36.99
C LEU A 258 9.85 -28.96 35.74
N LYS A 259 10.43 -30.16 35.91
CA LYS A 259 10.83 -31.00 34.77
C LYS A 259 9.61 -31.58 34.05
N THR A 260 8.60 -32.02 34.79
CA THR A 260 7.31 -32.46 34.23
C THR A 260 6.63 -31.32 33.48
N TYR A 261 6.58 -30.12 34.05
CA TYR A 261 6.03 -28.95 33.36
C TYR A 261 6.80 -28.63 32.07
N LYS A 262 8.14 -28.64 32.12
CA LYS A 262 8.98 -28.43 30.94
C LYS A 262 8.73 -29.49 29.85
N LEU A 263 8.58 -30.76 30.25
CA LEU A 263 8.24 -31.86 29.34
C LEU A 263 6.92 -31.57 28.60
N LEU A 264 5.86 -31.26 29.34
CA LEU A 264 4.56 -30.92 28.76
C LEU A 264 4.64 -29.70 27.84
N ARG A 265 5.27 -28.62 28.29
CA ARG A 265 5.44 -27.39 27.51
C ARG A 265 6.16 -27.63 26.18
N ASP A 266 7.27 -28.37 26.21
CA ASP A 266 8.14 -28.53 25.05
C ASP A 266 7.65 -29.64 24.10
N TYR A 267 6.91 -30.64 24.60
CA TYR A 267 6.60 -31.87 23.84
C TYR A 267 5.11 -32.22 23.71
N ALA A 268 4.16 -31.47 24.28
CA ALA A 268 2.74 -31.78 24.09
C ALA A 268 2.26 -31.69 22.64
N SER A 269 3.03 -31.02 21.76
CA SER A 269 2.81 -31.06 20.31
C SER A 269 2.88 -32.45 19.70
N PHE A 270 3.56 -33.39 20.36
CA PHE A 270 3.52 -34.81 20.00
C PHE A 270 2.10 -35.33 19.89
N ASN A 271 1.25 -35.06 20.89
CA ASN A 271 -0.14 -35.53 20.87
C ASN A 271 -0.95 -34.85 19.76
N TRP A 272 -1.15 -33.54 19.85
CA TRP A 272 -2.13 -32.87 19.00
C TRP A 272 -1.75 -32.77 17.52
N MET A 273 -0.47 -32.94 17.14
CA MET A 273 -0.09 -33.03 15.73
C MET A 273 -0.40 -34.39 15.09
N GLN A 274 -0.67 -35.42 15.89
CA GLN A 274 -0.92 -36.79 15.43
C GLN A 274 -2.40 -37.19 15.54
N LEU A 275 -3.25 -36.30 16.07
CA LEU A 275 -4.67 -36.58 16.23
C LEU A 275 -5.38 -36.70 14.87
N PRO A 276 -6.36 -37.62 14.74
CA PRO A 276 -7.14 -37.80 13.52
C PRO A 276 -7.73 -36.49 13.01
N LYS A 277 -7.64 -36.26 11.69
CA LYS A 277 -8.14 -35.06 10.98
C LYS A 277 -7.46 -33.73 11.34
N VAL A 278 -6.46 -33.73 12.23
CA VAL A 278 -5.64 -32.53 12.50
C VAL A 278 -4.54 -32.41 11.45
N ASP A 279 -4.82 -31.67 10.39
CA ASP A 279 -3.83 -31.37 9.34
C ASP A 279 -2.96 -30.16 9.71
N ILE A 280 -2.32 -30.14 10.88
CA ILE A 280 -1.47 -29.00 11.28
C ILE A 280 -0.03 -29.17 10.79
N ASP A 281 0.46 -28.19 10.02
CA ASP A 281 1.83 -28.23 9.53
C ASP A 281 2.85 -27.81 10.61
N PRO A 282 4.14 -28.19 10.47
CA PRO A 282 5.15 -27.87 11.47
C PRO A 282 5.33 -26.37 11.74
N ALA A 283 5.12 -25.47 10.77
CA ALA A 283 5.28 -24.04 10.99
C ALA A 283 4.17 -23.49 11.89
N LEU A 284 2.92 -23.89 11.66
CA LEU A 284 1.79 -23.55 12.53
C LEU A 284 1.95 -24.15 13.93
N SER A 285 2.49 -25.36 14.04
CA SER A 285 2.83 -25.96 15.33
C SER A 285 3.86 -25.11 16.11
N GLN A 286 4.94 -24.68 15.44
CA GLN A 286 5.93 -23.79 16.04
C GLN A 286 5.35 -22.41 16.42
N CYS A 287 4.32 -21.92 15.72
CA CYS A 287 3.57 -20.74 16.15
C CYS A 287 2.79 -21.01 17.44
N LEU A 288 2.04 -22.12 17.53
CA LEU A 288 1.22 -22.44 18.72
C LEU A 288 2.05 -22.56 20.01
N ILE A 289 3.19 -23.26 19.93
CA ILE A 289 4.13 -23.37 21.07
C ILE A 289 5.02 -22.13 21.22
N GLU A 290 4.86 -21.13 20.35
CA GLU A 290 5.47 -19.79 20.43
C GLU A 290 6.99 -19.75 20.21
N ASN A 291 7.54 -20.75 19.52
CA ASN A 291 8.93 -20.76 19.05
C ASN A 291 9.12 -19.87 17.82
N THR A 292 8.09 -19.72 16.98
CA THR A 292 8.07 -18.73 15.89
C THR A 292 7.33 -17.48 16.37
N ALA A 293 8.02 -16.34 16.35
CA ALA A 293 7.41 -15.06 16.73
C ALA A 293 6.25 -14.72 15.79
N THR A 294 5.04 -14.58 16.36
CA THR A 294 3.81 -14.17 15.68
C THR A 294 2.83 -13.62 16.71
N CYS A 295 1.95 -12.72 16.29
CA CYS A 295 0.87 -12.18 17.12
C CYS A 295 -0.45 -12.34 16.37
N GLY A 296 -1.51 -12.61 17.12
CA GLY A 296 -2.89 -12.58 16.65
C GLY A 296 -3.38 -11.16 16.40
N LEU A 297 -4.69 -11.01 16.26
CA LEU A 297 -5.36 -9.71 16.35
C LEU A 297 -5.91 -9.51 17.76
N SER A 298 -5.80 -8.29 18.29
CA SER A 298 -6.53 -7.90 19.49
C SER A 298 -8.04 -7.94 19.23
N GLU A 299 -8.86 -7.97 20.28
CA GLU A 299 -10.31 -7.99 20.10
C GLU A 299 -10.80 -6.82 19.24
N ILE A 300 -10.26 -5.61 19.48
CA ILE A 300 -10.61 -4.39 18.73
C ILE A 300 -10.19 -4.48 17.27
N GLU A 301 -8.96 -4.94 16.98
CA GLU A 301 -8.48 -5.06 15.60
C GLU A 301 -9.20 -6.19 14.86
N PHE A 302 -9.59 -7.26 15.56
CA PHE A 302 -10.40 -8.33 15.00
C PHE A 302 -11.83 -7.88 14.69
N GLU A 303 -12.46 -7.11 15.58
CA GLU A 303 -13.77 -6.49 15.33
C GLU A 303 -13.70 -5.55 14.13
N ARG A 304 -12.69 -4.67 14.06
CA ARG A 304 -12.47 -3.78 12.89
C ARG A 304 -12.24 -4.55 11.59
N PHE A 305 -11.60 -5.71 11.67
CA PHE A 305 -11.36 -6.57 10.52
C PHE A 305 -12.65 -7.23 10.01
N LEU A 306 -13.44 -7.84 10.91
CA LEU A 306 -14.61 -8.64 10.51
C LEU A 306 -15.89 -7.81 10.38
N HIS A 307 -16.15 -6.91 11.33
CA HIS A 307 -17.37 -6.10 11.45
C HIS A 307 -17.02 -4.64 11.77
N PRO A 308 -16.45 -3.89 10.81
CA PRO A 308 -16.04 -2.51 11.05
C PRO A 308 -17.22 -1.63 11.44
N LYS A 309 -16.96 -0.70 12.38
CA LYS A 309 -17.88 0.35 12.80
C LYS A 309 -17.37 1.68 12.25
N PHE A 310 -18.02 2.18 11.20
CA PHE A 310 -17.66 3.42 10.54
C PHE A 310 -18.36 4.65 11.16
N LYS A 311 -17.90 5.85 10.80
CA LYS A 311 -18.53 7.13 11.17
C LYS A 311 -19.89 7.33 10.48
N TYR A 312 -20.89 7.83 11.21
CA TYR A 312 -22.19 8.25 10.65
C TYR A 312 -22.20 9.78 10.40
N GLN A 313 -22.85 10.28 9.34
CA GLN A 313 -22.88 11.75 9.06
C GLN A 313 -23.57 12.59 10.14
N GLN A 314 -24.46 12.00 10.95
CA GLN A 314 -25.12 12.68 12.07
C GLN A 314 -24.28 12.76 13.35
N ASP A 315 -23.07 12.21 13.37
CA ASP A 315 -22.08 12.59 14.37
C ASP A 315 -21.59 14.01 14.03
N THR A 316 -22.43 15.03 14.27
CA THR A 316 -21.97 16.41 14.40
C THR A 316 -20.88 16.40 15.45
N LEU A 317 -19.65 16.54 14.99
CA LEU A 317 -18.53 16.90 15.83
C LEU A 317 -18.94 18.19 16.55
N THR A 318 -19.17 18.08 17.85
CA THR A 318 -18.77 19.14 18.76
C THR A 318 -17.27 19.34 18.51
N ASP A 319 -16.94 20.29 17.65
CA ASP A 319 -15.62 20.88 17.51
C ASP A 319 -15.30 21.60 18.83
N SER A 320 -14.93 20.80 19.82
CA SER A 320 -14.33 21.23 21.07
C SER A 320 -13.20 20.26 21.37
N ASN A 321 -12.09 20.48 20.67
CA ASN A 321 -10.73 20.53 21.23
C ASN A 321 -9.71 20.49 20.08
N VAL A 322 -9.69 21.55 19.27
CA VAL A 322 -8.40 22.08 18.84
C VAL A 322 -7.81 22.78 20.06
N GLU A 323 -7.25 21.98 20.97
CA GLU A 323 -6.30 22.51 21.93
C GLU A 323 -5.14 23.06 21.11
N LYS A 324 -5.15 24.38 20.94
CA LYS A 324 -3.94 25.15 20.69
C LYS A 324 -2.91 24.62 21.68
N SER A 325 -1.84 24.04 21.13
CA SER A 325 -0.66 23.68 21.90
C SER A 325 -0.36 24.82 22.87
N PRO A 326 -0.18 24.57 24.18
CA PRO A 326 0.26 25.60 25.07
C PRO A 326 1.65 26.00 24.59
N SER A 327 1.72 27.19 23.98
CA SER A 327 2.96 27.94 23.87
C SER A 327 3.44 28.16 25.30
N ILE A 328 4.30 27.25 25.77
CA ILE A 328 5.07 27.47 26.98
C ILE A 328 5.94 28.67 26.66
N ALA A 329 5.50 29.83 27.13
CA ALA A 329 6.31 31.02 27.22
C ALA A 329 7.49 30.68 28.14
N GLY A 330 8.61 30.31 27.51
CA GLY A 330 9.89 30.27 28.17
C GLY A 330 10.21 31.69 28.63
N GLN A 331 10.38 31.85 29.94
CA GLN A 331 10.82 33.08 30.55
C GLN A 331 12.14 33.54 29.93
N SER A 332 12.17 34.83 29.61
CA SER A 332 13.34 35.58 29.16
C SER A 332 14.51 35.37 30.13
N TYR A 333 15.61 34.82 29.62
CA TYR A 333 16.95 35.13 30.10
C TYR A 333 17.74 35.63 28.89
N SER A 334 18.17 36.89 28.96
CA SER A 334 19.03 37.50 27.95
C SER A 334 20.43 36.88 28.01
N ASN A 335 20.83 36.20 26.94
CA ASN A 335 22.21 36.09 26.50
C ASN A 335 22.15 36.01 24.97
N ASP A 336 22.53 37.08 24.27
CA ASP A 336 22.51 37.15 22.80
C ASP A 336 23.33 36.00 22.15
N ASP A 337 24.34 35.49 22.86
CA ASP A 337 25.20 34.39 22.42
C ASP A 337 24.48 33.02 22.32
N ILE A 338 23.57 32.71 23.24
CA ILE A 338 22.81 31.43 23.23
C ILE A 338 21.78 31.44 22.10
N GLN A 339 21.15 32.59 21.84
CA GLN A 339 20.19 32.75 20.76
C GLN A 339 20.89 32.64 19.39
N GLN A 340 22.10 33.20 19.27
CA GLN A 340 22.93 33.07 18.08
C GLN A 340 23.37 31.61 17.86
N ALA A 341 23.86 30.92 18.90
CA ALA A 341 24.22 29.51 18.84
C ALA A 341 23.04 28.60 18.46
N LEU A 342 21.83 28.89 18.95
CA LEU A 342 20.60 28.21 18.56
C LEU A 342 20.26 28.42 17.08
N ASN A 343 20.35 29.66 16.60
CA ASN A 343 20.12 30.00 15.19
C ASN A 343 21.11 29.28 14.26
N ASP A 344 22.39 29.25 14.63
CA ASP A 344 23.45 28.58 13.88
C ASP A 344 23.23 27.06 13.85
N VAL A 345 22.87 26.45 14.98
CA VAL A 345 22.52 25.03 15.06
C VAL A 345 21.31 24.66 14.20
N ILE A 346 20.23 25.46 14.24
CA ILE A 346 19.03 25.24 13.42
C ILE A 346 19.37 25.34 11.93
N LYS A 347 20.22 26.32 11.57
CA LYS A 347 20.68 26.51 10.19
C LYS A 347 21.52 25.33 9.71
N ILE A 348 22.53 24.91 10.49
CA ILE A 348 23.37 23.74 10.19
C ILE A 348 22.50 22.49 9.99
N HIS A 349 21.52 22.26 10.88
CA HIS A 349 20.63 21.11 10.75
C HIS A 349 19.83 21.14 9.45
N LYS A 350 19.21 22.28 9.12
CA LYS A 350 18.41 22.47 7.90
C LYS A 350 19.25 22.31 6.63
N ASP A 351 20.42 22.94 6.59
CA ASP A 351 21.32 22.91 5.45
C ASP A 351 21.86 21.49 5.21
N LEU A 352 22.32 20.80 6.25
CA LEU A 352 22.75 19.39 6.15
C LEU A 352 21.60 18.47 5.70
N LEU A 353 20.37 18.66 6.20
CA LEU A 353 19.21 17.91 5.72
C LEU A 353 18.91 18.16 4.25
N GLN A 354 19.08 19.40 3.78
CA GLN A 354 18.90 19.78 2.40
C GLN A 354 19.95 19.12 1.51
N LEU A 355 21.23 19.14 1.91
CA LEU A 355 22.33 18.50 1.19
C LEU A 355 22.13 16.98 1.04
N ILE A 356 21.69 16.29 2.10
CA ILE A 356 21.41 14.85 2.07
C ILE A 356 20.24 14.52 1.11
N ARG A 357 19.32 15.47 0.87
CA ARG A 357 18.17 15.30 -0.03
C ARG A 357 18.48 15.64 -1.49
N THR A 358 19.65 16.20 -1.78
CA THR A 358 20.04 16.58 -3.15
C THR A 358 20.14 15.35 -4.04
N SER A 359 19.35 15.33 -5.11
CA SER A 359 19.25 14.18 -6.05
C SER A 359 19.94 14.41 -7.39
N GLN A 360 20.33 15.64 -7.71
CA GLN A 360 20.93 16.05 -8.98
C GLN A 360 22.19 16.88 -8.72
N THR A 361 23.34 16.22 -8.65
CA THR A 361 24.65 16.87 -8.53
C THR A 361 25.71 15.95 -9.14
N ASP A 362 26.73 16.55 -9.77
CA ASP A 362 27.90 15.84 -10.29
C ASP A 362 28.91 15.50 -9.19
N GLN A 363 28.87 16.23 -8.06
CA GLN A 363 29.69 15.97 -6.87
C GLN A 363 29.01 14.97 -5.92
N SER A 364 29.80 14.20 -5.18
CA SER A 364 29.25 13.28 -4.19
C SER A 364 28.69 14.02 -2.97
N ILE A 365 27.63 13.50 -2.35
CA ILE A 365 26.93 14.15 -1.22
C ILE A 365 27.89 14.40 -0.05
N ASP A 366 28.80 13.47 0.22
CA ASP A 366 29.86 13.60 1.23
C ASP A 366 30.81 14.77 0.93
N ALA A 367 31.18 14.99 -0.34
CA ALA A 367 32.00 16.13 -0.72
C ALA A 367 31.27 17.46 -0.46
N LEU A 368 29.99 17.54 -0.83
CA LEU A 368 29.16 18.73 -0.57
C LEU A 368 29.01 19.03 0.92
N ILE A 369 28.84 18.00 1.74
CA ILE A 369 28.76 18.16 3.20
C ILE A 369 30.10 18.63 3.76
N ILE A 370 31.23 18.09 3.28
CA ILE A 370 32.57 18.50 3.70
C ILE A 370 32.83 19.96 3.33
N GLU A 371 32.50 20.38 2.10
CA GLU A 371 32.62 21.76 1.64
C GLU A 371 31.79 22.72 2.50
N TYR A 372 30.51 22.39 2.74
CA TYR A 372 29.65 23.15 3.64
C TYR A 372 30.25 23.30 5.06
N CYS A 373 30.80 22.21 5.62
CA CYS A 373 31.45 22.22 6.93
C CYS A 373 32.70 23.09 6.96
N LEU A 374 33.48 23.14 5.86
CA LEU A 374 34.66 23.99 5.76
C LEU A 374 34.27 25.48 5.64
N GLU A 375 33.31 25.81 4.78
CA GLU A 375 32.82 27.18 4.57
C GLU A 375 32.16 27.79 5.82
N ASN A 376 31.50 26.96 6.61
CA ASN A 376 30.77 27.39 7.81
C ASN A 376 31.47 27.01 9.11
N ALA A 377 32.75 26.62 9.07
CA ALA A 377 33.47 26.07 10.21
C ALA A 377 33.38 26.91 11.49
N ASP A 378 33.37 28.24 11.37
CA ASP A 378 33.30 29.15 12.52
C ASP A 378 31.94 29.12 13.25
N LYS A 379 30.89 28.57 12.61
CA LYS A 379 29.55 28.39 13.21
C LYS A 379 29.37 27.03 13.89
N PHE A 380 30.34 26.12 13.75
CA PHE A 380 30.27 24.78 14.33
C PHE A 380 30.83 24.75 15.75
N ASN A 381 29.97 24.56 16.74
CA ASN A 381 30.39 24.16 18.09
C ASN A 381 30.79 22.66 18.13
N GLU A 382 31.39 22.22 19.24
CA GLU A 382 31.89 20.84 19.40
C GLU A 382 30.82 19.76 19.17
N TYR A 383 29.57 19.99 19.59
CA TYR A 383 28.48 19.03 19.42
C TYR A 383 27.99 18.97 17.97
N SER A 384 27.95 20.11 17.28
CA SER A 384 27.67 20.21 15.84
C SER A 384 28.74 19.53 15.01
N LYS A 385 30.03 19.68 15.36
CA LYS A 385 31.14 18.97 14.70
C LYS A 385 30.96 17.46 14.83
N ARG A 386 30.65 16.96 16.03
CA ARG A 386 30.47 15.53 16.31
C ARG A 386 29.37 14.88 15.47
N VAL A 387 28.20 15.52 15.36
CA VAL A 387 27.09 14.97 14.57
C VAL A 387 27.32 15.10 13.06
N ALA A 388 27.97 16.16 12.59
CA ALA A 388 28.34 16.32 11.20
C ALA A 388 29.42 15.32 10.76
N LEU A 389 30.45 15.11 11.59
CA LEU A 389 31.47 14.08 11.35
C LEU A 389 30.85 12.68 11.35
N TRP A 390 29.91 12.42 12.27
CA TRP A 390 29.17 11.17 12.22
C TRP A 390 28.38 11.00 10.92
N LEU A 391 27.65 12.03 10.48
CA LEU A 391 26.93 12.03 9.20
C LEU A 391 27.87 11.72 8.02
N ILE A 392 29.01 12.41 7.94
CA ILE A 392 30.02 12.20 6.91
C ILE A 392 30.54 10.75 6.96
N SER A 393 30.80 10.21 8.15
CA SER A 393 31.25 8.83 8.34
C SER A 393 30.30 7.78 7.75
N LEU A 394 28.98 8.07 7.70
CA LEU A 394 27.99 7.16 7.14
C LEU A 394 28.10 7.02 5.62
N TYR A 395 28.71 8.00 4.94
CA TYR A 395 28.98 7.98 3.50
C TYR A 395 30.29 7.31 3.10
N LYS A 396 31.24 7.19 4.05
CA LYS A 396 32.59 6.65 3.84
C LYS A 396 33.41 7.43 2.79
N PRO A 397 33.76 8.69 3.06
CA PRO A 397 34.57 9.50 2.14
C PRO A 397 36.00 8.98 2.02
N GLU A 398 36.68 9.39 0.95
CA GLU A 398 38.10 9.10 0.73
C GLU A 398 38.98 9.89 1.72
N LEU A 399 40.14 9.33 2.07
CA LEU A 399 41.09 9.94 3.01
C LEU A 399 41.49 11.36 2.62
N ALA A 400 41.75 11.58 1.32
CA ALA A 400 42.16 12.87 0.80
C ALA A 400 41.10 13.97 0.98
N GLN A 401 39.81 13.61 0.97
CA GLN A 401 38.70 14.57 1.14
C GLN A 401 38.53 14.99 2.61
N ILE A 402 38.93 14.13 3.55
CA ILE A 402 38.78 14.35 4.98
C ILE A 402 39.92 15.19 5.57
N GLN A 403 41.11 15.14 4.98
CA GLN A 403 42.31 15.80 5.51
C GLN A 403 42.10 17.30 5.84
N PRO A 404 41.50 18.13 4.96
CA PRO A 404 41.28 19.55 5.25
C PRO A 404 40.29 19.77 6.41
N LEU A 405 39.26 18.91 6.49
CA LEU A 405 38.28 18.96 7.56
C LEU A 405 38.87 18.52 8.90
N ALA A 406 39.82 17.58 8.89
CA ALA A 406 40.52 17.12 10.09
C ALA A 406 41.38 18.21 10.71
N GLU A 407 42.04 19.02 9.89
CA GLU A 407 42.79 20.19 10.34
C GLU A 407 41.85 21.26 10.92
N ARG A 408 40.71 21.51 10.26
CA ARG A 408 39.76 22.54 10.67
C ARG A 408 38.94 22.17 11.92
N PHE A 409 38.52 20.91 12.05
CA PHE A 409 37.72 20.41 13.17
C PHE A 409 38.56 19.70 14.26
N ASN A 410 39.88 19.62 14.08
CA ASN A 410 40.85 19.06 15.02
C ASN A 410 40.52 17.61 15.48
N PHE A 411 40.48 16.65 14.55
CA PHE A 411 40.26 15.23 14.87
C PHE A 411 41.27 14.29 14.17
N CYS A 412 41.42 13.07 14.70
CA CYS A 412 42.34 12.08 14.13
C CYS A 412 41.71 11.36 12.92
N VAL A 413 42.28 11.57 11.73
CA VAL A 413 41.86 10.92 10.47
C VAL A 413 41.87 9.38 10.57
N ASN A 414 42.90 8.81 11.23
CA ASN A 414 43.02 7.36 11.39
C ASN A 414 41.91 6.77 12.27
N GLN A 415 41.53 7.48 13.35
CA GLN A 415 40.42 7.07 14.21
C GLN A 415 39.08 7.23 13.50
N PHE A 416 38.90 8.33 12.77
CA PHE A 416 37.73 8.56 11.93
C PHE A 416 37.51 7.41 10.94
N GLN A 417 38.54 7.01 10.19
CA GLN A 417 38.46 5.92 9.23
C GLN A 417 38.09 4.57 9.88
N LYS A 418 38.67 4.26 11.05
CA LYS A 418 38.37 3.02 11.79
C LYS A 418 36.88 2.88 12.12
N SER A 419 36.19 3.99 12.40
CA SER A 419 34.77 3.97 12.81
C SER A 419 33.81 3.37 11.76
N PHE A 420 34.22 3.29 10.49
CA PHE A 420 33.42 2.73 9.40
C PHE A 420 34.14 1.71 8.52
N GLN A 421 35.35 1.27 8.87
CA GLN A 421 36.10 0.27 8.10
C GLN A 421 35.34 -1.08 7.98
N GLN A 422 34.66 -1.53 9.04
CA GLN A 422 34.01 -2.85 9.10
C GLN A 422 32.54 -2.86 8.63
N ASN A 423 31.91 -1.69 8.49
CA ASN A 423 30.48 -1.57 8.17
C ASN A 423 30.25 -1.50 6.66
N LYS A 424 29.12 -1.98 6.11
CA LYS A 424 28.77 -1.69 4.70
C LYS A 424 28.33 -0.22 4.55
N ARG A 425 28.58 0.39 3.39
CA ARG A 425 28.04 1.73 3.06
C ARG A 425 26.51 1.68 3.12
N LEU A 426 25.90 2.65 3.78
CA LEU A 426 24.44 2.72 3.90
C LEU A 426 23.81 3.35 2.65
N LYS A 427 22.55 3.01 2.38
CA LYS A 427 21.73 3.71 1.37
C LYS A 427 21.38 5.11 1.88
N ASP A 428 21.31 6.11 1.00
CA ASP A 428 21.05 7.52 1.35
C ASP A 428 19.78 7.69 2.20
N GLY A 429 18.68 6.98 1.89
CA GLY A 429 17.46 7.02 2.70
C GLY A 429 17.64 6.49 4.13
N SER A 430 18.54 5.52 4.34
CA SER A 430 18.91 5.05 5.67
C SER A 430 19.74 6.10 6.40
N ILE A 431 20.71 6.74 5.72
CA ILE A 431 21.52 7.83 6.28
C ILE A 431 20.62 9.00 6.69
N TYR A 432 19.71 9.43 5.82
CA TYR A 432 18.71 10.46 6.11
C TYR A 432 17.89 10.11 7.35
N THR A 433 17.41 8.87 7.45
CA THR A 433 16.62 8.41 8.61
C THR A 433 17.47 8.42 9.89
N TYR A 434 18.73 8.00 9.81
CA TYR A 434 19.63 7.90 10.96
C TYR A 434 19.96 9.29 11.49
N TYR A 435 20.34 10.19 10.60
CA TYR A 435 20.64 11.58 10.93
C TYR A 435 19.40 12.30 11.46
N SER A 436 18.29 12.33 10.73
CA SER A 436 17.07 13.05 11.14
C SER A 436 16.43 12.53 12.44
N ARG A 437 16.74 11.29 12.85
CA ARG A 437 16.22 10.72 14.09
C ARG A 437 16.91 11.29 15.33
N ILE A 438 18.24 11.44 15.34
CA ILE A 438 18.97 11.89 16.53
C ILE A 438 19.57 13.30 16.39
N ALA A 439 19.80 13.82 15.18
CA ALA A 439 20.56 15.05 14.99
C ALA A 439 19.88 16.29 15.60
N GLU A 440 18.59 16.50 15.35
CA GLU A 440 17.85 17.63 15.92
C GLU A 440 17.79 17.55 17.46
N PRO A 441 17.35 16.44 18.09
CA PRO A 441 17.38 16.32 19.56
C PRO A 441 18.79 16.48 20.14
N TRP A 442 19.80 15.88 19.52
CA TRP A 442 21.20 16.02 19.94
C TRP A 442 21.65 17.47 19.94
N LEU A 443 21.46 18.14 18.81
CA LEU A 443 21.86 19.52 18.62
C LEU A 443 21.14 20.45 19.60
N THR A 444 19.83 20.31 19.77
CA THR A 444 19.03 21.14 20.68
C THR A 444 19.40 20.92 22.15
N HIS A 445 19.52 19.67 22.60
CA HIS A 445 19.85 19.38 24.00
C HIS A 445 21.30 19.72 24.35
N SER A 446 22.23 19.58 23.39
CA SER A 446 23.63 19.90 23.62
C SER A 446 23.91 21.39 23.85
N LEU A 447 23.03 22.30 23.38
CA LEU A 447 23.17 23.74 23.60
C LEU A 447 23.18 24.11 25.10
N GLN A 448 22.52 23.32 25.94
CA GLN A 448 22.48 23.53 27.40
C GLN A 448 23.84 23.28 28.06
N TYR A 449 24.79 22.67 27.34
CA TYR A 449 26.08 22.22 27.85
C TYR A 449 27.26 22.84 27.10
N LEU A 450 27.06 23.95 26.38
CA LEU A 450 28.15 24.67 25.69
C LEU A 450 29.14 25.25 26.70
N ASP A 451 28.63 25.81 27.80
CA ASP A 451 29.41 26.45 28.87
C ASP A 451 29.40 25.61 30.17
N SER A 452 29.15 24.29 30.08
CA SER A 452 29.12 23.43 31.26
C SER A 452 30.51 23.20 31.83
N GLU A 453 30.64 23.27 33.16
CA GLU A 453 31.86 22.90 33.89
C GLU A 453 32.01 21.37 34.05
N ASP A 454 30.98 20.59 33.72
CA ASP A 454 31.04 19.13 33.76
C ASP A 454 31.94 18.57 32.66
N ASP A 455 32.56 17.42 32.91
CA ASP A 455 33.31 16.71 31.88
C ASP A 455 32.39 16.29 30.72
N LEU A 456 32.99 16.14 29.54
CA LEU A 456 32.25 15.84 28.33
C LEU A 456 31.47 14.52 28.43
N ASN A 457 32.00 13.47 29.07
CA ASN A 457 31.30 12.18 29.17
C ASN A 457 30.05 12.28 30.06
N THR A 458 30.13 13.07 31.14
CA THR A 458 28.96 13.41 31.96
C THR A 458 27.91 14.17 31.14
N ASN A 459 28.32 15.15 30.33
CA ASN A 459 27.43 15.86 29.42
C ASN A 459 26.81 14.92 28.36
N LEU A 460 27.59 13.98 27.79
CA LEU A 460 27.09 12.96 26.85
C LEU A 460 25.98 12.11 27.49
N ALA A 461 26.19 11.63 28.72
CA ALA A 461 25.21 10.83 29.44
C ALA A 461 23.90 11.60 29.68
N LYS A 462 24.01 12.85 30.13
CA LYS A 462 22.85 13.74 30.35
C LYS A 462 22.08 14.01 29.05
N ILE A 463 22.78 14.33 27.96
CA ILE A 463 22.17 14.56 26.64
C ILE A 463 21.44 13.31 26.15
N TYR A 464 22.06 12.13 26.23
CA TYR A 464 21.40 10.89 25.82
C TYR A 464 20.19 10.57 26.69
N GLN A 465 20.27 10.77 28.00
CA GLN A 465 19.13 10.57 28.90
C GLN A 465 17.97 11.51 28.57
N GLN A 466 18.24 12.78 28.26
CA GLN A 466 17.21 13.74 27.81
C GLN A 466 16.56 13.31 26.49
N ILE A 467 17.36 12.90 25.49
CA ILE A 467 16.84 12.42 24.21
C ILE A 467 15.94 11.20 24.42
N ILE A 468 16.38 10.23 25.23
CA ILE A 468 15.61 9.01 25.52
C ILE A 468 14.32 9.37 26.27
N THR A 469 14.40 10.19 27.32
CA THR A 469 13.26 10.58 28.16
C THR A 469 12.22 11.37 27.38
N ASN A 470 12.64 12.35 26.58
CA ASN A 470 11.71 13.16 25.78
C ASN A 470 11.07 12.33 24.66
N THR A 471 11.82 11.42 24.05
CA THR A 471 11.26 10.46 23.07
C THR A 471 10.23 9.54 23.74
N ARG A 472 10.50 9.10 24.97
CA ARG A 472 9.57 8.28 25.77
C ARG A 472 8.29 9.03 26.12
N LEU A 473 8.42 10.22 26.70
CA LEU A 473 7.26 11.04 27.12
C LEU A 473 6.35 11.41 25.93
N ALA A 474 6.92 11.67 24.76
CA ALA A 474 6.14 11.96 23.56
C ALA A 474 5.40 10.72 22.99
N ASP A 475 6.01 9.52 23.09
CA ASP A 475 5.38 8.24 22.71
C ASP A 475 4.20 7.92 23.66
N GLU A 476 4.40 8.12 24.96
CA GLU A 476 3.36 7.94 26.00
C GLU A 476 2.18 8.91 25.85
N ALA A 477 2.45 10.16 25.46
CA ALA A 477 1.42 11.17 25.25
C ALA A 477 0.66 11.04 23.91
N GLY A 478 0.97 10.00 23.10
CA GLY A 478 0.29 9.73 21.84
C GLY A 478 0.47 10.85 20.78
N GLN A 479 1.51 11.66 20.88
CA GLN A 479 1.69 12.83 20.00
C GLN A 479 2.07 12.39 18.57
N PRO A 480 1.19 12.60 17.56
CA PRO A 480 1.36 12.03 16.22
C PRO A 480 2.53 12.63 15.42
N GLU A 481 3.09 13.75 15.86
CA GLU A 481 4.27 14.40 15.28
C GLU A 481 5.58 13.71 15.68
N PHE A 482 5.62 13.06 16.85
CA PHE A 482 6.76 12.33 17.40
C PHE A 482 6.76 10.85 16.97
N LYS A 483 6.79 10.56 15.66
CA LYS A 483 6.85 9.18 15.12
C LYS A 483 8.24 8.53 15.23
N LYS A 484 8.85 8.50 16.42
CA LYS A 484 10.20 7.94 16.61
C LYS A 484 10.21 6.93 17.76
N SER A 485 10.10 5.63 17.43
CA SER A 485 10.24 4.51 18.39
C SER A 485 11.46 4.70 19.30
N SER A 486 11.25 4.73 20.63
CA SER A 486 12.31 4.88 21.63
C SER A 486 13.43 3.86 21.44
N GLY A 487 13.09 2.59 21.22
CA GLY A 487 14.06 1.52 20.93
C GLY A 487 14.83 1.67 19.60
N GLN A 488 14.28 2.36 18.59
CA GLN A 488 15.05 2.71 17.38
C GLN A 488 15.99 3.89 17.65
N THR A 489 15.56 4.88 18.43
CA THR A 489 16.39 6.00 18.87
C THR A 489 17.58 5.51 19.69
N VAL A 490 17.38 4.61 20.66
CA VAL A 490 18.48 3.99 21.44
C VAL A 490 19.47 3.25 20.56
N ARG A 491 19.01 2.49 19.55
CA ARG A 491 19.91 1.83 18.58
C ARG A 491 20.78 2.83 17.80
N MET A 492 20.20 3.96 17.42
CA MET A 492 20.96 5.02 16.73
C MET A 492 21.92 5.72 17.67
N LEU A 493 21.50 6.01 18.91
CA LEU A 493 22.38 6.57 19.95
C LEU A 493 23.54 5.62 20.29
N LYS A 494 23.31 4.30 20.39
CA LYS A 494 24.40 3.32 20.56
C LYS A 494 25.40 3.38 19.40
N ARG A 495 24.91 3.41 18.16
CA ARG A 495 25.77 3.52 16.98
C ARG A 495 26.53 4.85 16.92
N PHE A 496 25.88 5.94 17.30
CA PHE A 496 26.51 7.26 17.40
C PHE A 496 27.54 7.31 18.52
N HIS A 497 27.25 6.70 19.67
CA HIS A 497 28.17 6.62 20.80
C HIS A 497 29.37 5.73 20.49
N SER A 498 29.21 4.60 19.79
CA SER A 498 30.36 3.82 19.29
C SER A 498 31.26 4.65 18.36
N PHE A 499 30.68 5.56 17.58
CA PHE A 499 31.46 6.53 16.81
C PHE A 499 32.17 7.54 17.73
N GLN A 500 31.49 8.04 18.77
CA GLN A 500 32.13 8.90 19.79
C GLN A 500 33.33 8.23 20.47
N GLN A 501 33.21 6.96 20.86
CA GLN A 501 34.29 6.19 21.47
C GLN A 501 35.47 6.01 20.53
N THR A 502 35.20 5.80 19.24
CA THR A 502 36.25 5.53 18.25
C THR A 502 36.99 6.80 17.82
N VAL A 503 36.26 7.90 17.59
CA VAL A 503 36.79 9.12 16.96
C VAL A 503 37.18 10.19 17.96
N PHE A 504 36.52 10.23 19.12
CA PHE A 504 36.73 11.24 20.14
C PHE A 504 37.10 10.65 21.50
N GLU A 505 37.44 9.36 21.54
CA GLU A 505 37.90 8.65 22.75
C GLU A 505 36.94 8.77 23.94
N ALA A 506 35.62 8.89 23.68
CA ALA A 506 34.60 8.95 24.72
C ALA A 506 34.60 7.66 25.57
N GLU A 507 34.25 7.79 26.85
CA GLU A 507 34.13 6.65 27.76
C GLU A 507 33.00 5.70 27.34
N SER A 508 33.09 4.45 27.78
CA SER A 508 32.01 3.48 27.55
C SER A 508 30.81 3.81 28.41
N LEU A 509 29.72 4.20 27.76
CA LEU A 509 28.44 4.41 28.43
C LEU A 509 27.52 3.20 28.26
N GLU A 510 27.06 2.64 29.37
CA GLU A 510 25.93 1.70 29.37
C GLU A 510 24.64 2.47 29.14
N LEU A 511 24.28 2.66 27.87
CA LEU A 511 22.92 2.99 27.49
C LEU A 511 22.06 1.74 27.80
N GLU A 512 21.47 1.71 29.00
CA GLU A 512 20.68 0.61 29.57
C GLU A 512 19.91 -0.14 28.47
N SER A 513 19.98 -1.47 28.51
CA SER A 513 19.31 -2.33 27.56
C SER A 513 17.79 -2.24 27.79
N ILE A 514 17.13 -1.24 27.21
CA ILE A 514 15.74 -1.43 26.78
C ILE A 514 15.81 -2.65 25.87
N ALA A 515 15.33 -3.80 26.37
CA ALA A 515 15.27 -5.04 25.60
C ALA A 515 14.70 -4.67 24.24
N ILE A 516 15.39 -5.03 23.14
CA ILE A 516 14.97 -4.57 21.82
C ILE A 516 13.58 -5.14 21.54
N GLN A 517 12.57 -4.28 21.72
CA GLN A 517 11.19 -4.64 21.53
C GLN A 517 10.89 -4.67 20.04
N ASN A 518 10.43 -5.82 19.56
CA ASN A 518 9.88 -5.94 18.21
C ASN A 518 8.36 -5.73 18.30
N ARG A 519 7.91 -4.66 17.65
CA ARG A 519 6.55 -4.16 17.70
C ARG A 519 5.83 -4.39 16.35
N PRO A 520 5.35 -5.61 16.04
CA PRO A 520 4.54 -5.85 14.85
C PRO A 520 3.28 -4.96 14.85
N ARG A 521 2.82 -4.58 13.65
CA ARG A 521 1.57 -3.84 13.48
C ARG A 521 0.51 -4.81 12.99
N ALA A 522 -0.21 -5.44 13.92
CA ALA A 522 -1.24 -6.42 13.63
C ALA A 522 -2.53 -5.74 13.13
N ARG A 523 -2.53 -5.24 11.89
CA ARG A 523 -3.63 -4.44 11.32
C ARG A 523 -3.98 -4.91 9.93
N ILE A 524 -5.16 -5.50 9.80
CA ILE A 524 -5.67 -6.08 8.56
C ILE A 524 -6.89 -5.28 8.10
N ILE A 525 -6.85 -4.77 6.87
CA ILE A 525 -8.03 -4.17 6.24
C ILE A 525 -8.95 -5.31 5.82
N GLY A 526 -10.14 -5.40 6.41
CA GLY A 526 -11.12 -6.43 6.08
C GLY A 526 -11.92 -6.15 4.80
N PRO A 527 -12.57 -7.17 4.23
CA PRO A 527 -13.42 -7.07 3.04
C PRO A 527 -14.39 -5.88 3.03
N MET A 528 -15.16 -5.72 4.11
CA MET A 528 -16.15 -4.66 4.24
C MET A 528 -15.50 -3.26 4.26
N THR A 529 -14.35 -3.12 4.92
CA THR A 529 -13.57 -1.87 4.92
C THR A 529 -13.03 -1.56 3.54
N TYR A 530 -12.53 -2.55 2.82
CA TYR A 530 -12.03 -2.36 1.46
C TYR A 530 -13.14 -1.98 0.47
N GLN A 531 -14.32 -2.59 0.59
CA GLN A 531 -15.49 -2.24 -0.22
C GLN A 531 -15.93 -0.80 0.05
N ALA A 532 -16.08 -0.39 1.31
CA ALA A 532 -16.42 0.98 1.67
C ALA A 532 -15.35 1.98 1.19
N PHE A 533 -14.07 1.61 1.29
CA PHE A 533 -12.95 2.40 0.77
C PHE A 533 -13.05 2.61 -0.75
N MET A 534 -13.32 1.54 -1.51
CA MET A 534 -13.47 1.64 -2.96
C MET A 534 -14.72 2.43 -3.36
N ASN A 535 -15.81 2.31 -2.63
CA ASN A 535 -17.02 3.10 -2.89
C ASN A 535 -16.79 4.59 -2.63
N LYS A 536 -16.13 4.95 -1.52
CA LYS A 536 -15.74 6.35 -1.25
C LYS A 536 -14.77 6.89 -2.30
N LEU A 537 -13.83 6.05 -2.77
CA LEU A 537 -12.98 6.41 -3.91
C LEU A 537 -13.85 6.72 -5.14
N ASP A 538 -14.82 5.86 -5.47
CA ASP A 538 -15.72 6.07 -6.60
C ASP A 538 -16.54 7.37 -6.45
N THR A 539 -17.03 7.68 -5.24
CA THR A 539 -17.76 8.92 -4.95
C THR A 539 -16.90 10.18 -5.13
N LEU A 540 -15.66 10.17 -4.61
CA LEU A 540 -14.74 11.32 -4.69
C LEU A 540 -14.48 11.77 -6.13
N PHE A 541 -14.55 10.84 -7.09
CA PHE A 541 -14.26 11.10 -8.49
C PHE A 541 -15.51 11.14 -9.39
N SER A 542 -16.70 10.84 -8.86
CA SER A 542 -17.98 10.88 -9.59
C SER A 542 -18.43 12.28 -10.07
N GLY A 543 -17.75 13.35 -9.62
CA GLY A 543 -18.05 14.76 -9.95
C GLY A 543 -16.90 15.56 -10.58
N ALA A 544 -15.74 14.93 -10.85
CA ALA A 544 -14.52 15.64 -11.27
C ALA A 544 -13.90 15.03 -12.55
N ASN A 545 -14.51 15.31 -13.72
CA ASN A 545 -14.03 14.82 -15.03
C ASN A 545 -12.57 15.18 -15.34
N SER A 546 -12.01 16.22 -14.72
CA SER A 546 -10.60 16.61 -14.89
C SER A 546 -9.61 15.64 -14.20
N GLN A 547 -10.08 14.68 -13.41
CA GLN A 547 -9.26 13.76 -12.62
C GLN A 547 -9.55 12.27 -12.92
N GLU A 548 -10.27 11.96 -13.99
CA GLU A 548 -10.68 10.59 -14.35
C GLU A 548 -9.48 9.63 -14.51
N ASN A 549 -8.40 10.08 -15.18
CA ASN A 549 -7.19 9.27 -15.30
C ASN A 549 -6.52 9.02 -13.94
N THR A 550 -6.49 10.03 -13.06
CA THR A 550 -5.97 9.91 -11.69
C THR A 550 -6.76 8.87 -10.91
N TYR A 551 -8.08 8.91 -11.00
CA TYR A 551 -8.97 7.94 -10.39
C TYR A 551 -8.72 6.51 -10.90
N LYS A 552 -8.70 6.30 -12.22
CA LYS A 552 -8.42 4.99 -12.84
C LYS A 552 -7.11 4.40 -12.31
N ILE A 553 -6.05 5.22 -12.32
CA ILE A 553 -4.72 4.83 -11.82
C ILE A 553 -4.76 4.48 -10.33
N LEU A 554 -5.39 5.31 -9.49
CA LEU A 554 -5.50 5.06 -8.05
C LEU A 554 -6.26 3.76 -7.77
N LYS A 555 -7.39 3.53 -8.46
CA LYS A 555 -8.21 2.32 -8.31
C LYS A 555 -7.40 1.07 -8.60
N ILE A 556 -6.67 1.05 -9.71
CA ILE A 556 -5.78 -0.06 -10.08
C ILE A 556 -4.66 -0.26 -9.06
N ILE A 557 -4.02 0.82 -8.59
CA ILE A 557 -2.93 0.74 -7.60
C ILE A 557 -3.42 0.11 -6.29
N TYR A 558 -4.60 0.51 -5.81
CA TYR A 558 -5.17 -0.03 -4.58
C TYR A 558 -5.61 -1.49 -4.73
N ILE A 559 -6.17 -1.87 -5.89
CA ILE A 559 -6.45 -3.28 -6.24
C ILE A 559 -5.19 -4.13 -6.17
N LEU A 560 -4.13 -3.70 -6.88
CA LEU A 560 -2.85 -4.41 -6.88
C LEU A 560 -2.29 -4.54 -5.46
N ALA A 561 -2.33 -3.47 -4.66
CA ALA A 561 -1.86 -3.51 -3.28
C ALA A 561 -2.64 -4.51 -2.42
N TYR A 562 -3.98 -4.47 -2.47
CA TYR A 562 -4.88 -5.31 -1.67
C TYR A 562 -4.76 -6.80 -2.02
N ARG A 563 -4.67 -7.14 -3.31
CA ARG A 563 -4.60 -8.54 -3.78
C ARG A 563 -3.20 -9.17 -3.67
N THR A 564 -2.15 -8.38 -3.90
CA THR A 564 -0.79 -8.93 -4.07
C THR A 564 0.18 -8.60 -2.93
N GLY A 565 -0.14 -7.60 -2.10
CA GLY A 565 0.74 -7.15 -1.03
C GLY A 565 2.07 -6.52 -1.49
N MET A 566 2.17 -6.12 -2.76
CA MET A 566 3.31 -5.37 -3.27
C MET A 566 3.54 -4.08 -2.46
N ARG A 567 4.81 -3.73 -2.24
CA ARG A 567 5.13 -2.45 -1.57
C ARG A 567 4.81 -1.30 -2.51
N ILE A 568 4.38 -0.15 -1.96
CA ILE A 568 4.05 1.04 -2.77
C ILE A 568 5.16 1.42 -3.76
N ASN A 569 6.42 1.35 -3.35
CA ASN A 569 7.54 1.69 -4.24
C ASN A 569 7.76 0.67 -5.35
N GLU A 570 7.38 -0.60 -5.14
CA GLU A 570 7.37 -1.67 -6.16
C GLU A 570 6.28 -1.34 -7.20
N ILE A 571 5.04 -1.08 -6.77
CA ILE A 571 3.91 -0.74 -7.65
C ILE A 571 4.19 0.52 -8.48
N LEU A 572 4.58 1.62 -7.83
CA LEU A 572 4.88 2.88 -8.52
C LEU A 572 6.13 2.78 -9.40
N GLY A 573 6.97 1.77 -9.18
CA GLY A 573 8.15 1.50 -9.98
C GLY A 573 7.86 0.62 -11.20
N LEU A 574 6.63 0.15 -11.44
CA LEU A 574 6.36 -0.72 -12.59
C LEU A 574 6.43 0.07 -13.90
N ARG A 575 7.09 -0.51 -14.89
CA ARG A 575 7.03 -0.07 -16.30
C ARG A 575 6.16 -1.04 -17.09
N VAL A 576 5.67 -0.59 -18.24
CA VAL A 576 4.87 -1.42 -19.14
C VAL A 576 5.60 -2.71 -19.53
N ARG A 577 6.92 -2.65 -19.76
CA ARG A 577 7.77 -3.80 -20.07
C ARG A 577 7.93 -4.80 -18.92
N ASP A 578 7.67 -4.37 -17.68
CA ASP A 578 7.73 -5.23 -16.51
C ASP A 578 6.45 -6.09 -16.37
N ILE A 579 5.45 -5.88 -17.23
CA ILE A 579 4.24 -6.70 -17.31
C ILE A 579 4.42 -7.76 -18.40
N GLU A 580 4.53 -9.02 -17.99
CA GLU A 580 4.70 -10.18 -18.85
C GLU A 580 3.35 -10.81 -19.22
N GLY A 581 3.27 -11.44 -20.39
CA GLY A 581 2.07 -12.14 -20.87
C GLY A 581 1.11 -11.27 -21.67
N LEU A 582 0.20 -11.91 -22.41
CA LEU A 582 -0.84 -11.25 -23.21
C LEU A 582 -2.23 -11.42 -22.57
N SER A 583 -2.65 -12.66 -22.36
CA SER A 583 -3.94 -13.03 -21.74
C SER A 583 -3.82 -13.34 -20.25
N CYS A 584 -2.66 -13.83 -19.79
CA CYS A 584 -2.35 -14.12 -18.40
C CYS A 584 -1.22 -13.20 -17.93
N LEU A 585 -1.57 -12.00 -17.46
CA LEU A 585 -0.57 -11.01 -17.06
C LEU A 585 0.13 -11.41 -15.76
N SER A 586 1.46 -11.27 -15.74
CA SER A 586 2.30 -11.36 -14.55
C SER A 586 3.14 -10.09 -14.40
N VAL A 587 3.38 -9.67 -13.16
CA VAL A 587 4.19 -8.49 -12.85
C VAL A 587 5.58 -8.94 -12.45
N TRP A 588 6.60 -8.53 -13.19
CA TRP A 588 8.00 -8.74 -12.83
C TRP A 588 8.54 -7.56 -12.02
N ILE A 589 8.69 -7.77 -10.71
CA ILE A 589 9.28 -6.78 -9.80
C ILE A 589 10.79 -6.91 -9.91
N GLN A 590 11.45 -5.86 -10.40
CA GLN A 590 12.90 -5.85 -10.60
C GLN A 590 13.49 -4.43 -10.41
N PRO A 591 14.74 -4.30 -9.93
CA PRO A 591 15.43 -3.01 -9.89
C PRO A 591 15.89 -2.57 -11.28
N TYR A 592 15.98 -1.26 -11.51
CA TYR A 592 16.48 -0.70 -12.78
C TYR A 592 16.91 0.76 -12.63
N GLY A 593 17.39 1.37 -13.72
CA GLY A 593 17.68 2.80 -13.83
C GLY A 593 18.99 3.25 -13.20
N SER A 594 19.27 4.55 -13.25
CA SER A 594 20.46 5.17 -12.70
C SER A 594 20.17 6.45 -11.93
N LYS A 595 21.02 6.79 -10.94
CA LYS A 595 20.91 8.06 -10.20
C LYS A 595 21.10 9.25 -11.12
N LYS A 596 22.09 9.18 -12.03
CA LYS A 596 22.44 10.26 -12.97
C LYS A 596 21.26 10.66 -13.87
N LYS A 597 20.43 9.68 -14.26
CA LYS A 597 19.23 9.92 -15.07
C LYS A 597 17.97 10.22 -14.26
N GLY A 598 18.05 10.21 -12.92
CA GLY A 598 16.90 10.42 -12.05
C GLY A 598 15.83 9.31 -12.10
N ASN A 599 16.10 8.15 -12.71
CA ASN A 599 15.14 7.06 -12.87
C ASN A 599 15.49 5.79 -12.08
N LEU A 600 16.36 5.90 -11.06
CA LEU A 600 16.79 4.78 -10.25
C LEU A 600 15.61 4.18 -9.46
N HIS A 601 15.28 2.91 -9.75
CA HIS A 601 14.35 2.10 -8.98
C HIS A 601 15.11 0.99 -8.25
N GLN A 602 15.18 1.11 -6.92
CA GLN A 602 15.78 0.10 -6.05
C GLN A 602 14.72 -0.69 -5.28
N LEU A 603 15.01 -1.97 -5.09
CA LEU A 603 14.26 -2.82 -4.18
C LEU A 603 14.82 -2.76 -2.74
N LYS A 604 13.98 -3.11 -1.76
CA LYS A 604 14.36 -3.09 -0.34
C LYS A 604 15.46 -4.11 -0.06
N THR A 605 15.27 -5.33 -0.54
CA THR A 605 16.16 -6.49 -0.44
C THR A 605 16.29 -7.15 -1.82
N ASP A 606 17.32 -7.96 -2.05
CA ASP A 606 17.45 -8.70 -3.31
C ASP A 606 16.34 -9.76 -3.46
N SER A 607 15.85 -10.35 -2.35
CA SER A 607 14.71 -11.28 -2.34
C SER A 607 13.37 -10.66 -2.80
N ALA A 608 13.30 -9.34 -2.93
CA ALA A 608 12.10 -8.67 -3.41
C ALA A 608 11.93 -8.77 -4.94
N GLU A 609 12.99 -9.12 -5.67
CA GLU A 609 12.92 -9.39 -7.11
C GLU A 609 12.19 -10.71 -7.36
N ARG A 610 11.05 -10.64 -8.06
CA ARG A 610 10.14 -11.79 -8.22
C ARG A 610 9.11 -11.55 -9.31
N LYS A 611 8.42 -12.62 -9.71
CA LYS A 611 7.23 -12.55 -10.57
C LYS A 611 5.97 -12.74 -9.73
N VAL A 612 4.97 -11.88 -9.92
CA VAL A 612 3.69 -11.93 -9.23
C VAL A 612 2.59 -12.25 -10.27
N PRO A 613 1.91 -13.40 -10.17
CA PRO A 613 0.89 -13.81 -11.12
C PRO A 613 -0.43 -13.06 -10.87
N VAL A 614 -0.54 -11.83 -11.38
CA VAL A 614 -1.74 -11.00 -11.16
C VAL A 614 -3.00 -11.57 -11.82
N TYR A 615 -2.86 -12.35 -12.89
CA TYR A 615 -3.98 -13.00 -13.57
C TYR A 615 -4.80 -13.95 -12.69
N CYS A 616 -4.17 -14.60 -11.70
CA CYS A 616 -4.88 -15.49 -10.78
C CYS A 616 -5.23 -14.81 -9.46
N LEU A 617 -4.51 -13.75 -9.06
CA LEU A 617 -4.70 -13.07 -7.78
C LEU A 617 -5.78 -12.00 -7.80
N LEU A 618 -6.07 -11.39 -8.94
CA LEU A 618 -7.12 -10.38 -9.08
C LEU A 618 -8.46 -11.06 -9.40
N LYS A 619 -9.56 -10.47 -8.92
CA LYS A 619 -10.90 -10.89 -9.34
C LYS A 619 -11.10 -10.62 -10.83
N THR A 620 -12.02 -11.32 -11.48
CA THR A 620 -12.26 -11.19 -12.94
C THR A 620 -12.44 -9.75 -13.40
N TYR A 621 -13.28 -8.96 -12.72
CA TYR A 621 -13.50 -7.55 -13.08
C TYR A 621 -12.29 -6.65 -12.78
N GLU A 622 -11.59 -6.91 -11.67
CA GLU A 622 -10.37 -6.19 -11.28
C GLU A 622 -9.24 -6.44 -12.29
N TYR A 623 -9.12 -7.70 -12.72
CA TYR A 623 -8.17 -8.13 -13.73
C TYR A 623 -8.46 -7.47 -15.08
N GLN A 624 -9.73 -7.42 -15.50
CA GLN A 624 -10.10 -6.77 -16.76
C GLN A 624 -9.73 -5.27 -16.75
N LEU A 625 -9.97 -4.58 -15.63
CA LEU A 625 -9.60 -3.17 -15.47
C LEU A 625 -8.07 -2.98 -15.60
N PHE A 626 -7.28 -3.82 -14.93
CA PHE A 626 -5.83 -3.80 -15.02
C PHE A 626 -5.32 -4.16 -16.43
N HIS A 627 -5.91 -5.19 -17.04
CA HIS A 627 -5.56 -5.67 -18.37
C HIS A 627 -5.78 -4.60 -19.43
N ASN A 628 -6.96 -3.97 -19.45
CA ASN A 628 -7.28 -2.87 -20.35
C ASN A 628 -6.27 -1.73 -20.21
N HIS A 629 -5.94 -1.33 -18.98
CA HIS A 629 -4.92 -0.31 -18.72
C HIS A 629 -3.55 -0.71 -19.28
N VAL A 630 -3.10 -1.95 -19.06
CA VAL A 630 -1.83 -2.45 -19.60
C VAL A 630 -1.83 -2.44 -21.14
N VAL A 631 -2.94 -2.84 -21.78
CA VAL A 631 -3.09 -2.81 -23.24
C VAL A 631 -3.00 -1.38 -23.77
N GLU A 632 -3.75 -0.44 -23.18
CA GLU A 632 -3.69 0.99 -23.52
C GLU A 632 -2.25 1.53 -23.44
N GLN A 633 -1.53 1.20 -22.36
CA GLN A 633 -0.15 1.65 -22.19
C GLN A 633 0.82 0.99 -23.19
N ARG A 634 0.61 -0.29 -23.56
CA ARG A 634 1.41 -0.97 -24.60
C ARG A 634 1.20 -0.34 -25.98
N LEU A 635 -0.01 0.09 -26.30
CA LEU A 635 -0.35 0.72 -27.58
C LEU A 635 0.33 2.08 -27.80
N LEU A 636 0.75 2.77 -26.72
CA LEU A 636 1.55 3.99 -26.84
C LEU A 636 2.92 3.74 -27.49
N ASN A 637 3.41 2.49 -27.49
CA ASN A 637 4.66 2.05 -28.12
C ASN A 637 5.88 2.90 -27.75
N GLN A 638 5.95 3.33 -26.48
CA GLN A 638 7.06 4.12 -25.94
C GLN A 638 8.01 3.25 -25.12
N GLU A 639 9.31 3.41 -25.33
CA GLU A 639 10.31 2.72 -24.53
C GLU A 639 10.32 3.22 -23.08
N ASN A 640 10.52 2.29 -22.14
CA ASN A 640 10.66 2.57 -20.71
C ASN A 640 9.49 3.36 -20.08
N LEU A 641 8.29 3.26 -20.66
CA LEU A 641 7.08 3.87 -20.14
C LEU A 641 6.72 3.34 -18.76
N TYR A 642 6.56 4.24 -17.78
CA TYR A 642 6.00 3.89 -16.47
C TYR A 642 4.55 3.42 -16.63
N LEU A 643 4.18 2.35 -15.94
CA LEU A 643 2.82 1.83 -15.97
C LEU A 643 1.83 2.78 -15.30
N PHE A 644 2.30 3.52 -14.29
CA PHE A 644 1.54 4.53 -13.56
C PHE A 644 2.32 5.85 -13.53
N SER A 645 1.78 6.85 -14.23
CA SER A 645 2.33 8.21 -14.28
C SER A 645 1.20 9.24 -14.33
N ASN A 646 1.52 10.52 -14.13
CA ASN A 646 0.55 11.58 -14.38
C ASN A 646 0.23 11.66 -15.88
N TRP A 647 -0.92 12.23 -16.20
CA TRP A 647 -1.33 12.45 -17.59
C TRP A 647 -0.27 13.27 -18.35
N ASN A 648 0.13 12.80 -19.53
CA ASN A 648 1.18 13.39 -20.38
C ASN A 648 2.60 13.47 -19.75
N GLU A 649 2.85 12.77 -18.65
CA GLU A 649 4.18 12.64 -18.06
C GLU A 649 4.66 11.19 -18.15
N ASN A 650 5.93 10.97 -18.49
CA ASN A 650 6.59 9.67 -18.34
C ASN A 650 7.55 9.71 -17.14
N SER A 651 6.98 10.07 -15.98
CA SER A 651 7.69 10.18 -14.71
C SER A 651 7.09 9.20 -13.70
N LYS A 652 7.92 8.75 -12.76
CA LYS A 652 7.45 7.92 -11.65
C LYS A 652 6.44 8.71 -10.82
N LEU A 653 5.24 8.17 -10.63
CA LEU A 653 4.21 8.81 -9.81
C LEU A 653 4.72 9.09 -8.39
N ASN A 654 4.42 10.28 -7.87
CA ASN A 654 4.77 10.64 -6.51
C ASN A 654 3.99 9.76 -5.51
N LYS A 655 4.69 9.21 -4.52
CA LYS A 655 4.09 8.41 -3.44
C LYS A 655 2.92 9.12 -2.75
N HIS A 656 3.02 10.43 -2.57
CA HIS A 656 1.97 11.24 -1.94
C HIS A 656 0.66 11.23 -2.73
N THR A 657 0.71 11.15 -4.06
CA THR A 657 -0.47 11.02 -4.92
C THR A 657 -1.32 9.80 -4.56
N VAL A 658 -0.71 8.74 -4.03
CA VAL A 658 -1.39 7.52 -3.60
C VAL A 658 -1.68 7.49 -2.10
N THR A 659 -0.74 7.94 -1.25
CA THR A 659 -0.91 7.84 0.20
C THR A 659 -1.86 8.89 0.78
N THR A 660 -1.98 10.05 0.14
CA THR A 660 -2.86 11.13 0.62
C THR A 660 -4.33 10.76 0.43
N PRO A 661 -4.81 10.37 -0.77
CA PRO A 661 -6.20 9.93 -0.93
C PRO A 661 -6.55 8.73 -0.05
N PHE A 662 -5.63 7.77 0.08
CA PHE A 662 -5.82 6.63 1.00
C PHE A 662 -6.10 7.10 2.44
N ARG A 663 -5.29 8.03 2.95
CA ARG A 663 -5.46 8.54 4.32
C ARG A 663 -6.75 9.34 4.47
N MET A 664 -7.08 10.17 3.48
CA MET A 664 -8.32 10.94 3.48
C MET A 664 -9.54 10.01 3.60
N ILE A 665 -9.63 9.00 2.73
CA ILE A 665 -10.75 8.05 2.73
C ILE A 665 -10.81 7.28 4.06
N MET A 666 -9.69 6.76 4.56
CA MET A 666 -9.69 6.03 5.84
C MET A 666 -10.09 6.93 7.03
N ASN A 667 -9.66 8.20 7.05
CA ASN A 667 -10.03 9.17 8.07
C ASN A 667 -11.52 9.53 8.00
N GLU A 668 -12.12 9.53 6.81
CA GLU A 668 -13.57 9.72 6.63
C GLU A 668 -14.35 8.50 7.11
N LEU A 669 -13.84 7.29 6.88
CA LEU A 669 -14.49 6.05 7.31
C LEU A 669 -14.44 5.85 8.84
N PHE A 670 -13.33 6.18 9.51
CA PHE A 670 -13.14 5.87 10.94
C PHE A 670 -12.83 7.09 11.81
N LYS A 671 -13.31 7.09 13.08
CA LYS A 671 -12.94 8.09 14.12
C LYS A 671 -11.47 8.04 14.48
N THR A 672 -10.99 6.84 14.79
CA THR A 672 -9.60 6.58 15.10
C THR A 672 -9.17 5.31 14.38
N HIS A 673 -8.05 5.38 13.66
CA HIS A 673 -7.45 4.23 13.01
C HIS A 673 -5.95 4.46 12.82
N ASP A 674 -5.22 3.37 12.65
CA ASP A 674 -3.79 3.40 12.33
C ASP A 674 -3.45 2.74 10.99
N TYR A 675 -4.46 2.55 10.14
CA TYR A 675 -4.25 2.09 8.77
C TYR A 675 -3.34 3.01 7.97
N SER A 676 -2.50 2.38 7.16
CA SER A 676 -1.66 3.05 6.17
C SER A 676 -1.71 2.22 4.88
N PHE A 677 -1.18 2.74 3.78
CA PHE A 677 -1.06 1.95 2.55
C PHE A 677 -0.36 0.59 2.79
N HIS A 678 0.54 0.50 3.78
CA HIS A 678 1.21 -0.75 4.12
C HIS A 678 0.25 -1.82 4.68
N SER A 679 -0.88 -1.43 5.25
CA SER A 679 -1.89 -2.36 5.78
C SER A 679 -2.44 -3.30 4.70
N PHE A 680 -2.50 -2.88 3.43
CA PHE A 680 -2.84 -3.77 2.31
C PHE A 680 -1.92 -4.98 2.20
N ARG A 681 -0.63 -4.83 2.55
CA ARG A 681 0.31 -5.94 2.56
C ARG A 681 0.03 -6.93 3.69
N HIS A 682 -0.40 -6.46 4.86
CA HIS A 682 -0.87 -7.35 5.93
C HIS A 682 -2.13 -8.09 5.48
N THR A 683 -3.08 -7.39 4.82
CA THR A 683 -4.27 -8.00 4.23
C THR A 683 -3.94 -9.10 3.24
N ALA A 684 -3.15 -8.81 2.20
CA ALA A 684 -2.79 -9.81 1.20
C ALA A 684 -2.08 -11.03 1.82
N ALA A 685 -1.18 -10.81 2.78
CA ALA A 685 -0.48 -11.90 3.46
C ALA A 685 -1.43 -12.83 4.22
N ASN A 686 -2.43 -12.27 4.92
CA ASN A 686 -3.40 -13.04 5.68
C ASN A 686 -4.51 -13.67 4.81
N HIS A 687 -4.92 -13.01 3.72
CA HIS A 687 -5.83 -13.61 2.75
C HIS A 687 -5.17 -14.82 2.08
N LEU A 688 -3.91 -14.69 1.64
CA LEU A 688 -3.17 -15.81 1.07
C LEU A 688 -2.94 -16.94 2.10
N SER A 689 -2.71 -16.61 3.38
CA SER A 689 -2.53 -17.65 4.40
C SER A 689 -3.78 -18.49 4.60
N VAL A 690 -4.97 -17.87 4.65
CA VAL A 690 -6.22 -18.64 4.77
C VAL A 690 -6.57 -19.36 3.46
N VAL A 691 -6.42 -18.72 2.29
CA VAL A 691 -6.74 -19.33 0.99
C VAL A 691 -5.87 -20.56 0.72
N LEU A 692 -4.58 -20.52 1.06
CA LEU A 692 -3.67 -21.64 0.79
C LEU A 692 -3.68 -22.72 1.87
N ASN A 693 -4.01 -22.39 3.14
CA ASN A 693 -3.90 -23.33 4.25
C ASN A 693 -5.23 -23.79 4.87
N CYS A 694 -6.38 -23.29 4.39
CA CYS A 694 -7.70 -23.67 4.90
C CYS A 694 -8.61 -24.18 3.78
N ASN A 695 -9.63 -24.96 4.18
CA ASN A 695 -10.84 -25.19 3.37
C ASN A 695 -11.62 -23.87 3.20
N TYR A 696 -12.49 -23.80 2.20
CA TYR A 696 -13.25 -22.58 1.90
C TYR A 696 -14.07 -22.09 3.12
N ALA A 697 -14.94 -22.94 3.66
CA ALA A 697 -15.65 -22.66 4.91
C ALA A 697 -14.92 -23.28 6.13
N PRO A 698 -14.98 -22.64 7.32
CA PRO A 698 -15.61 -21.35 7.59
C PRO A 698 -14.67 -20.15 7.35
N LEU A 699 -13.35 -20.36 7.34
CA LEU A 699 -12.38 -19.25 7.44
C LEU A 699 -12.26 -18.42 6.16
N VAL A 700 -12.08 -19.02 4.97
CA VAL A 700 -11.89 -18.23 3.73
C VAL A 700 -13.17 -17.46 3.39
N LYS A 701 -14.33 -18.12 3.52
CA LYS A 701 -15.66 -17.55 3.32
C LYS A 701 -15.92 -16.31 4.18
N ASN A 702 -15.54 -16.33 5.45
CA ASN A 702 -15.85 -15.25 6.39
C ASN A 702 -14.73 -14.19 6.50
N LEU A 703 -13.48 -14.53 6.18
CA LEU A 703 -12.32 -13.64 6.38
C LEU A 703 -11.75 -13.02 5.10
N THR A 704 -12.25 -13.43 3.93
CA THR A 704 -11.85 -12.88 2.64
C THR A 704 -13.08 -12.52 1.82
N ASP A 705 -12.87 -11.81 0.71
CA ASP A 705 -13.93 -11.52 -0.25
C ASP A 705 -13.91 -12.46 -1.47
N TYR A 706 -13.13 -13.55 -1.46
CA TYR A 706 -13.10 -14.49 -2.59
C TYR A 706 -14.33 -15.41 -2.61
N THR A 707 -14.89 -15.63 -3.79
CA THR A 707 -15.88 -16.69 -3.98
C THR A 707 -15.24 -18.08 -3.90
N GLU A 708 -16.05 -19.12 -3.80
CA GLU A 708 -15.52 -20.49 -3.80
C GLU A 708 -14.82 -20.84 -5.12
N GLU A 709 -15.33 -20.36 -6.26
CA GLU A 709 -14.70 -20.54 -7.56
C GLU A 709 -13.35 -19.83 -7.65
N GLU A 710 -13.27 -18.59 -7.15
CA GLU A 710 -12.02 -17.82 -7.10
C GLU A 710 -10.99 -18.51 -6.18
N TYR A 711 -11.44 -19.01 -5.01
CA TYR A 711 -10.62 -19.80 -4.10
C TYR A 711 -10.02 -21.04 -4.78
N GLN A 712 -10.83 -21.81 -5.51
CA GLN A 712 -10.34 -23.00 -6.22
C GLN A 712 -9.39 -22.64 -7.35
N SER A 713 -9.68 -21.59 -8.10
CA SER A 713 -8.84 -21.09 -9.20
C SER A 713 -7.46 -20.67 -8.70
N ILE A 714 -7.41 -19.85 -7.64
CA ILE A 714 -6.15 -19.39 -7.03
C ILE A 714 -5.30 -20.59 -6.57
N ARG A 715 -5.91 -21.55 -5.88
CA ARG A 715 -5.20 -22.73 -5.38
C ARG A 715 -4.67 -23.59 -6.51
N THR A 716 -5.47 -23.81 -7.55
CA THR A 716 -5.07 -24.59 -8.72
C THR A 716 -3.87 -23.96 -9.43
N GLU A 717 -3.92 -22.65 -9.67
CA GLU A 717 -2.87 -21.91 -10.37
C GLU A 717 -1.57 -21.77 -9.58
N LEU A 718 -1.68 -21.48 -8.28
CA LEU A 718 -0.52 -21.26 -7.43
C LEU A 718 0.14 -22.56 -7.00
N LEU A 719 -0.65 -23.55 -6.57
CA LEU A 719 -0.09 -24.80 -6.03
C LEU A 719 0.41 -25.70 -7.16
N ARG A 720 -0.25 -25.74 -8.32
CA ARG A 720 0.06 -26.57 -9.51
C ARG A 720 0.21 -28.10 -9.28
N ASN A 721 0.46 -28.53 -8.05
CA ASN A 721 0.68 -29.89 -7.60
C ASN A 721 0.23 -29.96 -6.12
N MET A 722 -0.72 -30.85 -5.81
CA MET A 722 -1.30 -30.96 -4.46
C MET A 722 -0.36 -31.61 -3.43
N HIS A 723 0.78 -32.13 -3.86
CA HIS A 723 1.76 -32.80 -3.01
C HIS A 723 3.08 -32.03 -2.96
N GLY A 724 3.55 -31.70 -1.75
CA GLY A 724 4.95 -31.32 -1.49
C GLY A 724 5.34 -29.85 -1.64
N GLN A 725 4.44 -28.91 -1.99
CA GLN A 725 4.76 -27.48 -1.93
C GLN A 725 4.47 -26.91 -0.55
N ASN A 726 5.48 -26.30 0.08
CA ASN A 726 5.29 -25.61 1.35
C ASN A 726 4.64 -24.24 1.09
N HIS A 727 3.33 -24.16 1.32
CA HIS A 727 2.51 -22.96 1.08
C HIS A 727 3.10 -21.69 1.70
N TRP A 728 3.73 -21.81 2.87
CA TRP A 728 4.33 -20.66 3.57
C TRP A 728 5.50 -20.04 2.80
N PHE A 729 6.31 -20.85 2.10
CA PHE A 729 7.38 -20.36 1.23
C PHE A 729 6.83 -19.66 -0.01
N MET A 730 5.70 -20.13 -0.55
CA MET A 730 5.04 -19.44 -1.66
C MET A 730 4.54 -18.06 -1.23
N ILE A 731 3.91 -17.96 -0.06
CA ILE A 731 3.45 -16.68 0.50
C ILE A 731 4.65 -15.75 0.74
N ALA A 732 5.73 -16.26 1.35
CA ALA A 732 6.96 -15.51 1.56
C ALA A 732 7.54 -15.00 0.23
N HIS A 733 7.62 -15.87 -0.79
CA HIS A 733 8.10 -15.51 -2.11
C HIS A 733 7.22 -14.45 -2.77
N LEU A 734 5.89 -14.60 -2.78
CA LEU A 734 4.95 -13.61 -3.32
C LEU A 734 5.03 -12.25 -2.61
N LEU A 735 5.44 -12.23 -1.35
CA LEU A 735 5.72 -11.01 -0.60
C LEU A 735 7.16 -10.48 -0.83
N GLY A 736 8.07 -11.27 -1.40
CA GLY A 736 9.47 -10.88 -1.61
C GLY A 736 10.33 -11.05 -0.36
N HIS A 737 10.01 -12.04 0.47
CA HIS A 737 10.83 -12.51 1.57
C HIS A 737 11.57 -13.79 1.16
N ILE A 738 12.73 -14.00 1.78
CA ILE A 738 13.58 -15.15 1.52
C ILE A 738 13.04 -16.42 2.19
N ASP A 739 12.41 -16.26 3.36
CA ASP A 739 11.82 -17.32 4.17
C ASP A 739 10.50 -16.86 4.82
N PRO A 740 9.70 -17.80 5.36
CA PRO A 740 8.48 -17.47 6.09
C PRO A 740 8.70 -16.81 7.45
N THR A 741 9.89 -16.83 8.05
CA THR A 741 10.12 -16.36 9.42
C THR A 741 9.78 -14.87 9.56
N GLU A 742 10.29 -14.02 8.67
CA GLU A 742 9.92 -12.59 8.67
C GLU A 742 8.45 -12.38 8.29
N THR A 743 7.88 -13.29 7.51
CA THR A 743 6.47 -13.26 7.11
C THR A 743 5.56 -13.50 8.33
N PHE A 744 5.81 -14.53 9.13
CA PHE A 744 5.08 -14.81 10.38
C PHE A 744 5.26 -13.72 11.43
N LYS A 745 6.50 -13.23 11.57
CA LYS A 745 6.86 -12.20 12.54
C LYS A 745 6.22 -10.85 12.28
N SER A 746 6.06 -10.47 11.02
CA SER A 746 5.68 -9.10 10.68
C SER A 746 4.32 -8.99 10.00
N TYR A 747 3.76 -10.06 9.43
CA TYR A 747 2.61 -9.97 8.54
C TYR A 747 1.50 -11.00 8.78
N ILE A 748 1.80 -12.25 9.19
CA ILE A 748 0.76 -13.26 9.42
C ILE A 748 0.23 -13.13 10.85
N HIS A 749 -1.03 -12.71 10.96
CA HIS A 749 -1.74 -12.50 12.22
C HIS A 749 -2.93 -13.44 12.42
N LEU A 750 -3.29 -14.23 11.39
CA LEU A 750 -4.32 -15.26 11.48
C LEU A 750 -3.74 -16.67 11.74
N SER A 751 -2.44 -16.79 12.00
CA SER A 751 -1.74 -18.08 12.23
C SER A 751 -2.38 -18.90 13.36
N TYR A 752 -2.64 -18.26 14.51
CA TYR A 752 -3.29 -18.91 15.65
C TYR A 752 -4.71 -19.36 15.35
N LEU A 753 -5.47 -18.58 14.58
CA LEU A 753 -6.84 -18.92 14.17
C LEU A 753 -6.85 -20.11 13.22
N ILE A 754 -5.96 -20.13 12.22
CA ILE A 754 -5.80 -21.24 11.26
C ILE A 754 -5.41 -22.53 12.00
N ALA A 755 -4.40 -22.45 12.87
CA ALA A 755 -3.89 -23.57 13.63
C ALA A 755 -4.96 -24.14 14.58
N GLY A 756 -5.65 -23.26 15.31
CA GLY A 756 -6.73 -23.65 16.21
C GLY A 756 -7.91 -24.30 15.49
N HIS A 757 -8.31 -23.78 14.32
CA HIS A 757 -9.35 -24.42 13.49
C HIS A 757 -8.95 -25.82 13.02
N LYS A 758 -7.67 -26.04 12.67
CA LYS A 758 -7.15 -27.36 12.28
C LYS A 758 -7.18 -28.35 13.45
N ILE A 759 -6.84 -27.90 14.66
CA ILE A 759 -6.96 -28.72 15.89
C ILE A 759 -8.42 -29.05 16.19
N LEU A 760 -9.35 -28.10 16.03
CA LEU A 760 -10.76 -28.30 16.33
C LEU A 760 -11.43 -29.40 15.48
N GLN A 761 -10.85 -29.75 14.32
CA GLN A 761 -11.32 -30.84 13.46
C GLN A 761 -11.22 -32.22 14.11
N TYR A 762 -10.40 -32.37 15.15
CA TYR A 762 -10.35 -33.59 15.94
C TYR A 762 -11.62 -33.73 16.78
N HIS A 763 -12.34 -34.83 16.58
CA HIS A 763 -13.47 -35.22 17.40
C HIS A 763 -13.04 -36.44 18.24
N PRO A 764 -12.91 -36.32 19.57
CA PRO A 764 -12.52 -37.44 20.41
C PRO A 764 -13.60 -38.53 20.40
N ASP A 765 -13.18 -39.79 20.41
CA ASP A 765 -14.09 -40.93 20.47
C ASP A 765 -14.56 -41.15 21.91
N ILE A 766 -15.65 -40.49 22.27
CA ILE A 766 -16.26 -40.55 23.61
C ILE A 766 -17.75 -40.83 23.50
N ASP A 767 -18.30 -41.52 24.49
CA ASP A 767 -19.74 -41.68 24.61
C ASP A 767 -20.42 -40.40 25.14
N THR A 768 -21.74 -40.35 24.98
CA THR A 768 -22.56 -39.21 25.43
C THR A 768 -22.50 -39.06 26.95
N GLN A 769 -22.31 -40.15 27.70
CA GLN A 769 -22.19 -40.11 29.16
C GLN A 769 -20.96 -39.32 29.59
N LEU A 770 -19.79 -39.63 29.02
CA LEU A 770 -18.53 -38.98 29.32
C LEU A 770 -18.56 -37.51 28.87
N ALA A 771 -19.10 -37.23 27.69
CA ALA A 771 -19.30 -35.85 27.23
C ALA A 771 -20.14 -35.04 28.23
N LYS A 772 -21.27 -35.61 28.71
CA LYS A 772 -22.12 -35.00 29.75
C LYS A 772 -21.39 -34.78 31.08
N LYS A 773 -20.54 -35.73 31.51
CA LYS A 773 -19.70 -35.60 32.72
C LYS A 773 -18.73 -34.43 32.58
N MET A 774 -18.00 -34.36 31.47
CA MET A 774 -16.98 -33.34 31.21
C MET A 774 -17.59 -31.95 31.08
N MET A 775 -18.73 -31.81 30.38
CA MET A 775 -19.39 -30.51 30.15
C MET A 775 -20.26 -30.00 31.29
N GLY A 776 -20.39 -30.76 32.38
CA GLY A 776 -21.28 -30.37 33.49
C GLY A 776 -22.73 -30.26 33.05
N TYR A 777 -23.27 -31.31 32.42
CA TYR A 777 -24.61 -31.32 31.84
C TYR A 777 -25.70 -30.83 32.80
N LEU A 778 -26.57 -29.96 32.27
CA LEU A 778 -27.80 -29.50 32.92
C LEU A 778 -29.01 -29.93 32.08
N PRO A 779 -30.17 -30.22 32.68
CA PRO A 779 -31.40 -30.57 31.94
C PRO A 779 -31.87 -29.51 30.93
N SER A 780 -31.40 -28.26 31.05
CA SER A 780 -31.61 -27.19 30.08
C SER A 780 -30.90 -27.40 28.74
N PHE A 781 -29.93 -28.33 28.67
CA PHE A 781 -29.25 -28.73 27.43
C PHE A 781 -30.12 -29.67 26.61
N ASN A 782 -31.28 -29.16 26.17
CA ASN A 782 -32.36 -29.90 25.49
C ASN A 782 -31.88 -30.76 24.32
N PHE A 783 -30.80 -30.36 23.65
CA PHE A 783 -30.20 -31.08 22.53
C PHE A 783 -29.61 -32.46 22.90
N LEU A 784 -29.45 -32.77 24.20
CA LEU A 784 -28.95 -34.06 24.71
C LEU A 784 -29.99 -34.86 25.51
N ASN A 785 -31.19 -34.32 25.77
CA ASN A 785 -32.18 -34.95 26.65
C ASN A 785 -32.71 -36.28 26.10
N THR A 786 -32.67 -36.47 24.78
CA THR A 786 -33.20 -37.65 24.08
C THR A 786 -32.11 -38.62 23.60
N VAL A 787 -30.83 -38.28 23.83
CA VAL A 787 -29.68 -39.08 23.38
C VAL A 787 -29.33 -40.14 24.43
N LYS A 788 -29.19 -41.40 24.01
CA LYS A 788 -28.76 -42.49 24.89
C LYS A 788 -27.33 -42.25 25.37
N ASP A 789 -27.10 -42.41 26.67
CA ASP A 789 -25.79 -42.16 27.30
C ASP A 789 -24.66 -43.03 26.71
N SER A 790 -24.95 -44.28 26.34
CA SER A 790 -23.99 -45.20 25.73
C SER A 790 -23.73 -44.95 24.24
N ALA A 791 -24.40 -43.99 23.60
CA ALA A 791 -24.19 -43.69 22.19
C ALA A 791 -22.95 -42.78 22.00
N PRO A 792 -22.18 -42.94 20.91
CA PRO A 792 -21.08 -42.03 20.58
C PRO A 792 -21.55 -40.57 20.52
N PHE A 793 -20.78 -39.67 21.11
CA PHE A 793 -21.11 -38.25 21.11
C PHE A 793 -20.79 -37.62 19.75
N ASN A 794 -21.80 -37.04 19.10
CA ASN A 794 -21.64 -36.45 17.77
C ASN A 794 -21.31 -34.95 17.86
N PHE A 795 -20.02 -34.62 17.87
CA PHE A 795 -19.53 -33.23 17.91
C PHE A 795 -20.02 -32.38 16.73
N GLU A 796 -20.09 -32.95 15.54
CA GLU A 796 -20.47 -32.24 14.30
C GLU A 796 -21.95 -31.84 14.34
N LYS A 797 -22.83 -32.77 14.74
CA LYS A 797 -24.27 -32.52 14.95
C LYS A 797 -24.52 -31.46 16.02
N HIS A 798 -23.68 -31.42 17.06
CA HIS A 798 -23.86 -30.55 18.22
C HIS A 798 -23.00 -29.29 18.19
N ALA A 799 -22.23 -29.05 17.12
CA ALA A 799 -21.22 -28.00 17.06
C ALA A 799 -21.78 -26.60 17.36
N VAL A 800 -22.91 -26.25 16.75
CA VAL A 800 -23.60 -24.97 16.96
C VAL A 800 -24.05 -24.82 18.41
N HIS A 801 -24.61 -25.87 19.02
CA HIS A 801 -25.05 -25.83 20.41
C HIS A 801 -23.88 -25.70 21.38
N LEU A 802 -22.82 -26.48 21.20
CA LEU A 802 -21.60 -26.38 22.02
C LEU A 802 -20.98 -24.99 21.92
N SER A 803 -20.93 -24.43 20.70
CA SER A 803 -20.45 -23.08 20.46
C SER A 803 -21.27 -22.03 21.21
N GLN A 804 -22.60 -22.16 21.20
CA GLN A 804 -23.52 -21.24 21.88
C GLN A 804 -23.38 -21.26 23.41
N GLN A 805 -23.10 -22.41 24.02
CA GLN A 805 -22.96 -22.52 25.49
C GLN A 805 -21.74 -21.77 26.05
N LEU A 806 -20.77 -21.40 25.21
CA LEU A 806 -19.62 -20.59 25.60
C LEU A 806 -19.83 -19.08 25.46
N LEU A 807 -20.92 -18.62 24.83
CA LEU A 807 -21.11 -17.21 24.54
C LEU A 807 -21.72 -16.49 25.74
N ASN A 808 -21.04 -15.46 26.24
CA ASN A 808 -21.51 -14.72 27.42
C ASN A 808 -22.27 -13.42 27.05
N ASP A 809 -21.97 -12.78 25.91
CA ASP A 809 -22.73 -11.64 25.33
C ASP A 809 -22.30 -11.40 23.86
N GLN A 810 -23.28 -11.34 22.94
CA GLN A 810 -23.03 -11.06 21.51
C GLN A 810 -23.78 -9.83 20.96
N THR A 811 -24.50 -9.09 21.80
CA THR A 811 -25.62 -8.26 21.34
C THR A 811 -25.20 -7.02 20.54
N ASP A 812 -23.92 -6.59 20.64
CA ASP A 812 -23.40 -5.39 19.96
C ASP A 812 -22.13 -5.59 19.11
N TRP A 813 -21.56 -6.80 19.06
CA TRP A 813 -20.30 -7.05 18.33
C TRP A 813 -20.49 -7.45 16.87
N LEU A 814 -21.65 -8.02 16.53
CA LEU A 814 -22.01 -8.40 15.14
C LEU A 814 -22.61 -7.25 14.34
N LYS A 815 -22.92 -6.12 15.00
CA LYS A 815 -23.53 -4.96 14.35
C LYS A 815 -22.44 -4.16 13.66
N SER A 816 -22.34 -4.31 12.35
CA SER A 816 -21.64 -3.39 11.48
C SER A 816 -22.64 -2.41 10.88
N ASN A 817 -22.25 -1.14 10.74
CA ASN A 817 -23.02 -0.11 10.02
C ASN A 817 -22.51 0.07 8.58
N VAL A 818 -21.92 -0.98 8.01
CA VAL A 818 -21.49 -0.98 6.60
C VAL A 818 -22.68 -0.73 5.68
N GLU A 819 -23.81 -1.40 5.91
CA GLU A 819 -25.03 -1.21 5.12
C GLU A 819 -25.49 0.25 5.14
N ASP A 820 -25.52 0.88 6.32
CA ASP A 820 -25.84 2.31 6.44
C ASP A 820 -24.90 3.21 5.62
N ILE A 821 -23.60 2.90 5.59
CA ILE A 821 -22.62 3.64 4.76
C ILE A 821 -22.80 3.33 3.28
N LEU A 822 -23.03 2.07 2.92
CA LEU A 822 -23.28 1.67 1.55
C LEU A 822 -24.56 2.35 1.03
N ASP A 823 -25.58 2.48 1.87
CA ASP A 823 -26.84 3.16 1.58
C ASP A 823 -26.69 4.69 1.55
N GLU A 824 -25.92 5.30 2.46
CA GLU A 824 -25.56 6.74 2.39
C GLU A 824 -24.78 7.06 1.11
N VAL A 825 -23.87 6.18 0.67
CA VAL A 825 -23.14 6.32 -0.59
C VAL A 825 -24.03 6.01 -1.81
N SER A 826 -25.13 5.26 -1.60
CA SER A 826 -26.15 4.99 -2.61
C SER A 826 -27.09 6.18 -2.83
N PHE A 827 -27.18 7.13 -1.88
CA PHE A 827 -27.89 8.40 -2.03
C PHE A 827 -27.09 9.44 -2.84
N ASN A 828 -26.75 9.10 -4.09
CA ASN A 828 -26.59 10.02 -5.25
C ASN A 828 -26.01 9.33 -6.50
N SER A 829 -26.36 8.07 -6.76
CA SER A 829 -26.03 7.43 -8.04
C SER A 829 -27.28 6.92 -8.74
N GLN A 830 -28.21 7.84 -9.03
CA GLN A 830 -28.97 7.68 -10.28
C GLN A 830 -27.91 7.58 -11.39
N PRO A 831 -27.88 6.50 -12.19
CA PRO A 831 -26.91 6.35 -13.27
C PRO A 831 -26.94 7.63 -14.10
N HIS A 832 -25.77 8.23 -14.29
CA HIS A 832 -25.65 9.50 -14.99
C HIS A 832 -26.23 9.35 -16.40
N ASP A 833 -27.34 10.02 -16.68
CA ASP A 833 -27.98 9.96 -17.98
C ASP A 833 -27.23 10.86 -18.98
N PHE A 834 -26.32 10.24 -19.73
CA PHE A 834 -25.56 10.90 -20.78
C PHE A 834 -26.45 11.52 -21.87
N PHE A 835 -27.68 11.06 -22.04
CA PHE A 835 -28.59 11.54 -23.08
C PHE A 835 -29.37 12.80 -22.68
N LYS A 836 -29.20 13.31 -21.47
CA LYS A 836 -29.83 14.56 -21.01
C LYS A 836 -29.01 15.82 -21.31
N TYR A 837 -27.72 15.66 -21.59
CA TYR A 837 -26.75 16.77 -21.65
C TYR A 837 -26.03 16.82 -23.00
N PHE A 838 -25.55 18.01 -23.39
CA PHE A 838 -24.69 18.14 -24.57
C PHE A 838 -23.29 17.55 -24.30
N ALA A 839 -22.81 16.67 -25.18
CA ALA A 839 -21.45 16.15 -25.07
C ALA A 839 -20.41 17.29 -25.13
N GLY A 840 -19.40 17.24 -24.26
CA GLY A 840 -18.38 18.27 -24.16
C GLY A 840 -18.66 19.35 -23.11
N THR A 841 -19.84 19.34 -22.47
CA THR A 841 -20.19 20.22 -21.34
C THR A 841 -19.86 19.59 -19.99
N LYS A 842 -19.77 20.40 -18.94
CA LYS A 842 -19.44 19.94 -17.59
C LYS A 842 -20.47 18.93 -17.07
N GLU A 843 -21.74 19.20 -17.32
CA GLU A 843 -22.89 18.42 -16.87
C GLU A 843 -22.94 17.05 -17.54
N SER A 844 -22.50 16.93 -18.81
CA SER A 844 -22.49 15.65 -19.53
C SER A 844 -21.56 14.59 -18.95
N LYS A 845 -20.64 14.97 -18.05
CA LYS A 845 -19.52 14.14 -17.58
C LYS A 845 -18.55 13.69 -18.68
N ILE A 846 -18.66 14.25 -19.89
CA ILE A 846 -17.81 13.91 -21.04
C ILE A 846 -17.09 15.17 -21.50
N SER A 847 -15.77 15.19 -21.35
CA SER A 847 -14.98 16.35 -21.80
C SER A 847 -15.03 16.50 -23.33
N PHE A 848 -14.89 17.74 -23.81
CA PHE A 848 -14.82 18.03 -25.25
C PHE A 848 -13.71 17.20 -25.93
N ALA A 849 -12.54 17.07 -25.30
CA ALA A 849 -11.43 16.30 -25.85
C ALA A 849 -11.79 14.81 -26.00
N TRP A 850 -12.50 14.25 -25.02
CA TRP A 850 -12.94 12.86 -25.04
C TRP A 850 -14.01 12.61 -26.10
N PHE A 851 -15.00 13.50 -26.17
CA PHE A 851 -16.03 13.46 -27.21
C PHE A 851 -15.41 13.55 -28.62
N PHE A 852 -14.50 14.50 -28.84
CA PHE A 852 -13.85 14.66 -30.14
C PHE A 852 -12.92 13.48 -30.49
N LYS A 853 -12.24 12.88 -29.50
CA LYS A 853 -11.46 11.64 -29.71
C LYS A 853 -12.37 10.48 -30.11
N CYS A 854 -13.53 10.32 -29.47
CA CYS A 854 -14.52 9.30 -29.83
C CYS A 854 -14.94 9.44 -31.30
N LEU A 855 -15.25 10.67 -31.75
CA LEU A 855 -15.58 10.93 -33.15
C LEU A 855 -14.42 10.65 -34.12
N ASN A 856 -13.17 10.91 -33.74
CA ASN A 856 -12.01 10.51 -34.54
C ASN A 856 -11.93 8.99 -34.71
N LEU A 857 -12.09 8.23 -33.62
CA LEU A 857 -12.05 6.77 -33.67
C LEU A 857 -13.21 6.20 -34.46
N LEU A 858 -14.41 6.79 -34.35
CA LEU A 858 -15.57 6.42 -35.17
C LEU A 858 -15.33 6.66 -36.66
N GLU A 859 -14.68 7.77 -37.02
CA GLU A 859 -14.30 8.11 -38.40
C GLU A 859 -13.20 7.19 -38.96
N ILE A 860 -12.34 6.65 -38.10
CA ILE A 860 -11.31 5.68 -38.49
C ILE A 860 -11.88 4.26 -38.59
N HIS A 861 -12.57 3.79 -37.54
CA HIS A 861 -12.95 2.39 -37.39
C HIS A 861 -14.31 2.03 -37.97
N HIS A 862 -15.24 2.99 -38.07
CA HIS A 862 -16.62 2.77 -38.52
C HIS A 862 -17.37 1.66 -37.74
N ASP A 863 -16.98 1.43 -36.49
CA ASP A 863 -17.49 0.35 -35.64
C ASP A 863 -17.78 0.91 -34.22
N PRO A 864 -19.06 1.24 -33.92
CA PRO A 864 -19.45 1.79 -32.63
C PRO A 864 -19.18 0.85 -31.45
N ASP A 865 -19.32 -0.47 -31.62
CA ASP A 865 -19.08 -1.45 -30.57
C ASP A 865 -17.60 -1.47 -30.18
N ARG A 866 -16.72 -1.54 -31.18
CA ARG A 866 -15.27 -1.46 -30.96
C ARG A 866 -14.85 -0.16 -30.28
N VAL A 867 -15.36 0.97 -30.77
CA VAL A 867 -15.01 2.30 -30.21
C VAL A 867 -15.59 2.47 -28.81
N SER A 868 -16.77 1.92 -28.51
CA SER A 868 -17.36 1.89 -27.17
C SER A 868 -16.45 1.16 -26.17
N GLN A 869 -15.92 0.00 -26.56
CA GLN A 869 -14.98 -0.75 -25.73
C GLN A 869 -13.67 0.02 -25.52
N GLU A 870 -13.10 0.59 -26.59
CA GLU A 870 -11.84 1.36 -26.53
C GLU A 870 -11.98 2.64 -25.69
N MET A 871 -13.12 3.31 -25.77
CA MET A 871 -13.40 4.56 -25.05
C MET A 871 -14.04 4.34 -23.68
N SER A 872 -14.38 3.09 -23.32
CA SER A 872 -15.13 2.74 -22.10
C SER A 872 -16.42 3.56 -21.92
N LEU A 873 -17.12 3.83 -23.02
CA LEU A 873 -18.40 4.55 -23.03
C LEU A 873 -19.55 3.60 -23.35
N PRO A 874 -20.79 3.86 -22.90
CA PRO A 874 -21.94 3.03 -23.27
C PRO A 874 -22.10 2.91 -24.78
N VAL A 875 -22.26 1.69 -25.29
CA VAL A 875 -22.38 1.43 -26.74
C VAL A 875 -23.54 2.21 -27.36
N GLU A 876 -24.66 2.34 -26.65
CA GLU A 876 -25.80 3.12 -27.09
C GLU A 876 -25.47 4.60 -27.28
N LEU A 877 -24.62 5.17 -26.42
CA LEU A 877 -24.21 6.57 -26.50
C LEU A 877 -23.27 6.80 -27.70
N VAL A 878 -22.31 5.90 -27.88
CA VAL A 878 -21.37 5.95 -29.00
C VAL A 878 -22.10 5.76 -30.33
N ASN A 879 -23.02 4.80 -30.39
CA ASN A 879 -23.85 4.55 -31.56
C ASN A 879 -24.76 5.75 -31.86
N TYR A 880 -25.34 6.38 -30.84
CA TYR A 880 -26.15 7.58 -31.00
C TYR A 880 -25.36 8.75 -31.63
N TRP A 881 -24.12 9.00 -31.17
CA TRP A 881 -23.26 10.00 -31.81
C TRP A 881 -22.84 9.61 -33.22
N TYR A 882 -22.57 8.33 -33.47
CA TYR A 882 -22.21 7.81 -34.78
C TYR A 882 -23.33 8.04 -35.80
N GLU A 883 -24.57 7.69 -35.46
CA GLU A 883 -25.72 7.89 -36.34
C GLU A 883 -26.04 9.37 -36.56
N ASN A 884 -25.95 10.21 -35.51
CA ASN A 884 -26.10 11.66 -35.67
C ASN A 884 -25.05 12.23 -36.64
N ALA A 885 -23.78 11.84 -36.50
CA ALA A 885 -22.71 12.27 -37.36
C ALA A 885 -22.91 11.82 -38.82
N LYS A 886 -23.32 10.56 -39.03
CA LYS A 886 -23.63 10.02 -40.37
C LYS A 886 -24.77 10.77 -41.05
N GLN A 887 -25.86 11.04 -40.33
CA GLN A 887 -27.01 11.77 -40.87
C GLN A 887 -26.63 13.20 -41.26
N LEU A 888 -25.84 13.88 -40.42
CA LEU A 888 -25.34 15.23 -40.72
C LEU A 888 -24.41 15.23 -41.94
N GLY A 889 -23.55 14.23 -42.09
CA GLY A 889 -22.70 14.07 -43.28
C GLY A 889 -23.48 13.92 -44.60
N GLN A 890 -24.73 13.44 -44.54
CA GLN A 890 -25.61 13.29 -45.70
C GLN A 890 -26.42 14.55 -46.03
N LEU A 891 -26.29 15.64 -45.26
CA LEU A 891 -27.07 16.85 -45.45
C LEU A 891 -26.71 17.58 -46.74
N LYS A 892 -27.68 17.68 -47.66
CA LYS A 892 -27.52 18.32 -48.97
C LYS A 892 -28.41 19.56 -49.14
N SER A 893 -28.00 20.46 -50.02
CA SER A 893 -28.79 21.61 -50.47
C SER A 893 -29.84 21.20 -51.51
N GLN A 894 -30.77 22.10 -51.83
CA GLN A 894 -31.73 21.90 -52.94
C GLN A 894 -31.06 21.65 -54.29
N LYS A 895 -29.80 22.09 -54.46
CA LYS A 895 -28.96 21.82 -55.64
C LYS A 895 -28.14 20.53 -55.52
N ASN A 896 -28.48 19.65 -54.57
CA ASN A 896 -27.81 18.38 -54.27
C ASN A 896 -26.33 18.49 -53.83
N ASN A 897 -25.85 19.69 -53.49
CA ASN A 897 -24.49 19.90 -52.97
C ASN A 897 -24.44 19.64 -51.45
N PRO A 898 -23.38 19.01 -50.92
CA PRO A 898 -23.14 18.88 -49.47
C PRO A 898 -23.14 20.24 -48.76
N ARG A 899 -23.62 20.28 -47.51
CA ARG A 899 -23.66 21.53 -46.71
C ARG A 899 -22.57 21.65 -45.66
N LEU A 900 -22.17 20.54 -45.04
CA LEU A 900 -21.23 20.54 -43.92
C LEU A 900 -19.78 20.27 -44.35
N PHE A 901 -19.57 19.41 -45.35
CA PHE A 901 -18.26 18.95 -45.81
C PHE A 901 -18.00 19.31 -47.28
N ASP A 902 -16.75 19.64 -47.63
CA ASP A 902 -16.31 19.79 -49.02
C ASP A 902 -15.82 18.45 -49.56
N LEU A 903 -16.58 17.84 -50.47
CA LEU A 903 -16.22 16.54 -51.07
C LEU A 903 -15.12 16.65 -52.14
N ASN A 904 -14.76 17.86 -52.60
CA ASN A 904 -13.77 18.04 -53.66
C ASN A 904 -12.32 18.14 -53.15
N ASN A 905 -12.11 18.26 -51.84
CA ASN A 905 -10.82 18.60 -51.22
C ASN A 905 -10.29 17.52 -50.26
N THR A 906 -10.83 16.31 -50.31
CA THR A 906 -10.61 15.29 -49.29
C THR A 906 -9.82 14.10 -49.83
N ASN A 907 -8.55 14.02 -49.40
CA ASN A 907 -7.67 12.88 -49.63
C ASN A 907 -8.25 11.63 -48.93
N HIS A 908 -8.82 10.70 -49.70
CA HIS A 908 -9.06 9.29 -49.36
C HIS A 908 -9.97 8.92 -48.16
N LEU A 909 -10.72 9.85 -47.55
CA LEU A 909 -11.70 9.53 -46.51
C LEU A 909 -13.12 9.60 -47.06
N ASP A 910 -13.67 8.45 -47.47
CA ASP A 910 -14.98 8.35 -48.14
C ASP A 910 -16.18 8.72 -47.24
N LYS A 911 -15.99 8.92 -45.91
CA LYS A 911 -17.08 9.19 -44.94
C LYS A 911 -16.64 10.08 -43.76
N LEU A 912 -16.61 11.40 -43.96
CA LEU A 912 -16.38 12.36 -42.87
C LEU A 912 -17.56 12.39 -41.89
N LEU A 913 -17.26 12.31 -40.59
CA LEU A 913 -18.22 12.31 -39.49
C LEU A 913 -18.16 13.60 -38.67
N LYS A 914 -17.02 14.29 -38.68
CA LYS A 914 -16.80 15.47 -37.83
C LYS A 914 -15.99 16.57 -38.52
N PRO A 915 -16.13 17.84 -38.12
CA PRO A 915 -15.32 18.92 -38.66
C PRO A 915 -13.83 18.76 -38.28
N ALA A 916 -12.95 19.36 -39.08
CA ALA A 916 -11.54 19.47 -38.74
C ALA A 916 -11.33 20.25 -37.43
N MET A 917 -10.32 19.84 -36.65
CA MET A 917 -10.03 20.45 -35.36
C MET A 917 -9.57 21.91 -35.53
N ILE A 918 -10.09 22.79 -34.69
CA ILE A 918 -9.66 24.19 -34.58
C ILE A 918 -8.49 24.33 -33.59
N ASP A 919 -7.47 25.13 -33.94
CA ASP A 919 -6.18 25.17 -33.23
C ASP A 919 -5.73 26.57 -32.79
N THR A 920 -6.25 27.62 -33.41
CA THR A 920 -5.91 29.01 -33.06
C THR A 920 -6.37 29.38 -31.65
N VAL A 921 -5.70 30.35 -31.04
CA VAL A 921 -6.01 30.78 -29.66
C VAL A 921 -7.42 31.36 -29.54
N GLU A 922 -7.84 32.19 -30.50
CA GLU A 922 -9.17 32.80 -30.50
C GLU A 922 -10.28 31.78 -30.75
N GLU A 923 -10.05 30.79 -31.63
CA GLU A 923 -11.02 29.72 -31.83
C GLU A 923 -11.16 28.82 -30.60
N ARG A 924 -10.06 28.51 -29.91
CA ARG A 924 -10.11 27.79 -28.63
C ARG A 924 -10.88 28.58 -27.58
N THR A 925 -10.69 29.90 -27.50
CA THR A 925 -11.45 30.78 -26.60
C THR A 925 -12.94 30.74 -26.92
N ALA A 926 -13.32 30.89 -28.19
CA ALA A 926 -14.73 30.84 -28.61
C ALA A 926 -15.36 29.46 -28.34
N ARG A 927 -14.63 28.37 -28.57
CA ARG A 927 -15.08 27.01 -28.31
C ARG A 927 -15.30 26.75 -26.83
N ASN A 928 -14.34 27.10 -25.98
CA ASN A 928 -14.48 26.88 -24.54
C ASN A 928 -15.68 27.66 -24.00
N TYR A 929 -15.82 28.93 -24.40
CA TYR A 929 -16.98 29.74 -24.04
C TYR A 929 -18.30 29.07 -24.47
N PHE A 930 -18.36 28.52 -25.67
CA PHE A 930 -19.57 27.84 -26.15
C PHE A 930 -19.97 26.64 -25.27
N PHE A 931 -19.04 25.72 -24.99
CA PHE A 931 -19.33 24.53 -24.19
C PHE A 931 -19.53 24.82 -22.70
N GLU A 932 -19.07 25.97 -22.21
CA GLU A 932 -19.40 26.48 -20.87
C GLU A 932 -20.83 27.03 -20.76
N ASN A 933 -21.43 27.49 -21.88
CA ASN A 933 -22.70 28.22 -21.87
C ASN A 933 -23.88 27.44 -22.45
N ILE A 934 -23.67 26.55 -23.43
CA ILE A 934 -24.77 25.91 -24.17
C ILE A 934 -25.73 25.12 -23.27
N GLN A 935 -25.21 24.38 -22.28
CA GLN A 935 -26.04 23.57 -21.40
C GLN A 935 -26.96 24.44 -20.53
N ASN A 936 -26.42 25.52 -19.96
CA ASN A 936 -27.17 26.46 -19.11
C ASN A 936 -28.28 27.17 -19.90
N ILE A 937 -28.01 27.56 -21.15
CA ILE A 937 -29.02 28.18 -22.02
C ILE A 937 -30.08 27.15 -22.42
N PHE A 938 -29.69 25.92 -22.75
CA PHE A 938 -30.61 24.84 -23.07
C PHE A 938 -31.57 24.53 -21.91
N GLU A 939 -31.07 24.46 -20.68
CA GLU A 939 -31.91 24.21 -19.50
C GLU A 939 -32.92 25.31 -19.23
N LYS A 940 -32.58 26.57 -19.55
CA LYS A 940 -33.49 27.72 -19.40
C LYS A 940 -34.48 27.85 -20.54
N ASN A 941 -34.06 27.53 -21.76
CA ASN A 941 -34.87 27.72 -22.96
C ASN A 941 -34.51 26.70 -24.06
N PRO A 942 -35.03 25.46 -23.98
CA PRO A 942 -34.74 24.40 -24.94
C PRO A 942 -35.10 24.78 -26.38
N ASP A 943 -36.26 25.44 -26.57
CA ASP A 943 -36.77 25.85 -27.88
C ASP A 943 -35.86 26.88 -28.56
N GLN A 944 -35.20 27.73 -27.78
CA GLN A 944 -34.20 28.67 -28.30
C GLN A 944 -33.03 27.92 -28.94
N ILE A 945 -32.47 26.91 -28.25
CA ILE A 945 -31.36 26.12 -28.77
C ILE A 945 -31.81 25.26 -29.96
N LYS A 946 -32.99 24.64 -29.91
CA LYS A 946 -33.60 23.92 -31.04
C LYS A 946 -33.63 24.81 -32.29
N ALA A 947 -34.23 25.99 -32.18
CA ALA A 947 -34.33 26.94 -33.28
C ALA A 947 -32.97 27.41 -33.81
N VAL A 948 -31.95 27.56 -32.95
CA VAL A 948 -30.58 27.91 -33.36
C VAL A 948 -29.96 26.78 -34.19
N LEU A 949 -30.02 25.53 -33.73
CA LEU A 949 -29.45 24.39 -34.43
C LEU A 949 -30.18 24.11 -35.76
N GLU A 950 -31.50 24.20 -35.81
CA GLU A 950 -32.28 24.04 -37.04
C GLU A 950 -32.02 25.15 -38.06
N THR A 951 -31.91 26.41 -37.60
CA THR A 951 -31.54 27.53 -38.47
C THR A 951 -30.12 27.35 -39.01
N PHE A 952 -29.19 26.87 -38.18
CA PHE A 952 -27.84 26.52 -38.59
C PHE A 952 -27.86 25.44 -39.69
N LEU A 953 -28.50 24.30 -39.46
CA LEU A 953 -28.54 23.20 -40.42
C LEU A 953 -29.26 23.59 -41.74
N SER A 954 -30.31 24.41 -41.66
CA SER A 954 -31.06 24.89 -42.82
C SER A 954 -30.35 25.95 -43.65
N ARG A 955 -29.28 26.59 -43.13
CA ARG A 955 -28.57 27.69 -43.82
C ARG A 955 -27.07 27.51 -43.98
N VAL A 956 -26.44 26.60 -43.25
CA VAL A 956 -24.99 26.39 -43.32
C VAL A 956 -24.55 26.01 -44.73
N THR A 957 -23.41 26.55 -45.13
CA THR A 957 -22.78 26.25 -46.43
C THR A 957 -21.33 25.81 -46.21
N VAL A 958 -20.76 25.16 -47.21
CA VAL A 958 -19.35 24.72 -47.19
C VAL A 958 -18.41 25.91 -47.36
N SER A 959 -18.76 26.85 -48.23
CA SER A 959 -17.92 27.97 -48.65
C SER A 959 -17.74 29.07 -47.60
N HIS A 960 -18.58 29.12 -46.57
CA HIS A 960 -18.55 30.20 -45.58
C HIS A 960 -18.70 29.68 -44.16
N THR A 961 -17.96 30.29 -43.23
CA THR A 961 -17.99 29.96 -41.79
C THR A 961 -19.21 30.56 -41.08
N GLY A 962 -19.83 31.62 -41.62
CA GLY A 962 -21.03 32.27 -41.08
C GLY A 962 -22.35 31.88 -41.75
N ILE A 963 -23.45 32.48 -41.28
CA ILE A 963 -24.80 32.32 -41.85
C ILE A 963 -25.20 33.59 -42.60
N HIS A 964 -25.72 33.45 -43.82
CA HIS A 964 -26.11 34.59 -44.66
C HIS A 964 -27.61 34.63 -44.98
N TYR A 965 -28.12 35.86 -45.11
CA TYR A 965 -29.49 36.17 -45.49
C TYR A 965 -29.51 37.23 -46.59
N ARG A 966 -30.48 37.09 -47.51
CA ARG A 966 -30.83 38.18 -48.43
C ARG A 966 -31.53 39.29 -47.66
N TRP A 967 -31.44 40.52 -48.15
CA TRP A 967 -32.06 41.70 -47.54
C TRP A 967 -33.56 41.53 -47.24
N ASN A 968 -34.31 40.89 -48.12
CA ASN A 968 -35.75 40.64 -47.91
C ASN A 968 -36.07 39.64 -46.77
N LYS A 969 -35.06 39.00 -46.16
CA LYS A 969 -35.21 38.09 -45.02
C LYS A 969 -34.38 38.56 -43.81
N ILE A 970 -34.00 39.82 -43.73
CA ILE A 970 -33.13 40.33 -42.68
C ILE A 970 -33.73 40.20 -41.27
N ASP A 971 -35.06 40.29 -41.15
CA ASP A 971 -35.78 40.07 -39.89
C ASP A 971 -35.54 38.67 -39.31
N GLN A 972 -35.35 37.67 -40.18
CA GLN A 972 -35.02 36.30 -39.75
C GLN A 972 -33.58 36.21 -39.21
N LEU A 973 -32.65 37.01 -39.75
CA LEU A 973 -31.28 37.10 -39.23
C LEU A 973 -31.23 37.79 -37.87
N GLU A 974 -32.03 38.85 -37.67
CA GLU A 974 -32.19 39.49 -36.36
C GLU A 974 -32.73 38.49 -35.33
N SER A 975 -33.78 37.74 -35.70
CA SER A 975 -34.34 36.69 -34.86
C SER A 975 -33.29 35.62 -34.50
N PHE A 976 -32.53 35.14 -35.48
CA PHE A 976 -31.46 34.17 -35.23
C PHE A 976 -30.37 34.74 -34.31
N TYR A 977 -29.88 35.95 -34.60
CA TYR A 977 -28.84 36.60 -33.80
C TYR A 977 -29.27 36.79 -32.34
N SER A 978 -30.53 37.19 -32.12
CA SER A 978 -31.07 37.36 -30.76
C SER A 978 -31.00 36.08 -29.92
N LYS A 979 -31.07 34.91 -30.55
CA LYS A 979 -31.04 33.58 -29.91
C LYS A 979 -29.62 33.02 -29.74
N VAL A 980 -28.71 33.30 -30.68
CA VAL A 980 -27.35 32.71 -30.69
C VAL A 980 -26.29 33.59 -30.02
N LYS A 981 -26.53 34.90 -29.88
CA LYS A 981 -25.51 35.89 -29.46
C LYS A 981 -24.80 35.55 -28.14
N ASP A 982 -25.48 34.90 -27.20
CA ASP A 982 -24.94 34.59 -25.86
C ASP A 982 -24.22 33.23 -25.80
N LEU A 983 -24.20 32.46 -26.90
CA LEU A 983 -23.44 31.21 -27.02
C LEU A 983 -21.96 31.44 -27.36
N PHE A 984 -21.58 32.65 -27.79
CA PHE A 984 -20.21 32.97 -28.18
C PHE A 984 -19.79 34.33 -27.61
N PRO A 985 -18.47 34.58 -27.42
CA PRO A 985 -17.98 35.83 -26.88
C PRO A 985 -18.40 37.03 -27.73
N ARG A 986 -18.93 38.08 -27.08
CA ARG A 986 -19.45 39.27 -27.76
C ARG A 986 -18.45 39.96 -28.68
N GLN A 987 -17.17 39.95 -28.31
CA GLN A 987 -16.10 40.58 -29.08
C GLN A 987 -15.86 39.97 -30.47
N PHE A 988 -16.31 38.73 -30.70
CA PHE A 988 -16.06 38.04 -31.97
C PHE A 988 -17.22 38.20 -32.95
N TRP A 989 -18.41 38.62 -32.53
CA TRP A 989 -19.55 38.77 -33.43
C TRP A 989 -19.36 39.90 -34.43
N HIS A 990 -19.57 39.59 -35.71
CA HIS A 990 -19.47 40.55 -36.80
C HIS A 990 -20.56 40.34 -37.84
N LEU A 991 -21.01 41.47 -38.42
CA LEU A 991 -21.97 41.51 -39.52
C LEU A 991 -21.28 42.05 -40.77
N LEU A 992 -21.29 41.26 -41.85
CA LEU A 992 -20.73 41.63 -43.15
C LEU A 992 -21.85 41.87 -44.16
N GLY A 993 -21.75 42.94 -44.94
CA GLY A 993 -22.68 43.28 -46.01
C GLY A 993 -22.52 44.72 -46.48
N GLN A 994 -23.13 45.09 -47.60
CA GLN A 994 -23.07 46.45 -48.13
C GLN A 994 -24.02 47.41 -47.39
N ASN A 995 -23.58 48.64 -47.10
CA ASN A 995 -24.42 49.71 -46.56
C ASN A 995 -25.26 49.34 -45.32
N LEU A 996 -24.73 48.48 -44.43
CA LEU A 996 -25.46 47.90 -43.28
C LEU A 996 -26.16 48.95 -42.41
N VAL A 997 -25.46 50.04 -42.07
CA VAL A 997 -26.00 51.08 -41.17
C VAL A 997 -27.13 51.90 -41.83
N GLN A 998 -27.13 52.00 -43.16
CA GLN A 998 -28.16 52.74 -43.91
C GLN A 998 -29.43 51.90 -44.14
N PHE A 999 -29.29 50.59 -44.37
CA PHE A 999 -30.41 49.71 -44.73
C PHE A 999 -31.07 49.00 -43.54
N LEU A 1000 -30.44 48.93 -42.36
CA LEU A 1000 -31.03 48.34 -41.17
C LEU A 1000 -32.00 49.31 -40.47
N ASP A 1001 -33.22 48.85 -40.19
CA ASP A 1001 -34.24 49.61 -39.50
C ASP A 1001 -34.03 49.54 -37.98
N LYS A 1002 -33.91 50.71 -37.32
CA LYS A 1002 -33.63 50.82 -35.88
C LYS A 1002 -34.70 50.18 -34.99
N LYS A 1003 -35.96 50.10 -35.44
CA LYS A 1003 -37.07 49.49 -34.69
C LYS A 1003 -37.18 47.99 -34.97
N LYS A 1004 -36.98 47.56 -36.22
CA LYS A 1004 -37.15 46.16 -36.61
C LYS A 1004 -35.91 45.29 -36.37
N GLN A 1005 -34.69 45.82 -36.59
CA GLN A 1005 -33.43 45.09 -36.41
C GLN A 1005 -32.44 45.80 -35.46
N PRO A 1006 -32.82 46.07 -34.20
CA PRO A 1006 -32.00 46.83 -33.27
C PRO A 1006 -30.67 46.14 -32.91
N LEU A 1007 -30.61 44.81 -32.84
CA LEU A 1007 -29.39 44.08 -32.47
C LEU A 1007 -28.39 44.05 -33.62
N LEU A 1008 -28.85 43.80 -34.84
CA LEU A 1008 -28.00 43.85 -36.03
C LEU A 1008 -27.48 45.27 -36.30
N LEU A 1009 -28.30 46.31 -36.10
CA LEU A 1009 -27.86 47.70 -36.24
C LEU A 1009 -26.79 48.05 -35.18
N LYS A 1010 -26.96 47.58 -33.94
CA LYS A 1010 -25.95 47.75 -32.89
C LYS A 1010 -24.65 47.04 -33.25
N LEU A 1011 -24.74 45.81 -33.76
CA LEU A 1011 -23.59 45.02 -34.18
C LEU A 1011 -22.85 45.68 -35.34
N ALA A 1012 -23.56 46.16 -36.36
CA ALA A 1012 -23.01 46.86 -37.51
C ALA A 1012 -22.25 48.15 -37.11
N LYS A 1013 -22.72 48.87 -36.08
CA LYS A 1013 -22.07 50.09 -35.56
C LYS A 1013 -20.85 49.81 -34.68
N SER A 1014 -20.78 48.65 -34.01
CA SER A 1014 -19.63 48.26 -33.21
C SER A 1014 -18.45 47.74 -34.03
N SER A 1015 -18.67 47.45 -35.30
CA SER A 1015 -17.63 47.04 -36.24
C SER A 1015 -16.64 48.20 -36.50
N THR A 1016 -15.38 48.05 -36.08
CA THR A 1016 -14.20 48.93 -36.34
C THR A 1016 -14.00 49.39 -37.81
N ILE A 1017 -13.20 50.43 -38.07
CA ILE A 1017 -13.05 51.05 -39.40
C ILE A 1017 -12.32 50.13 -40.44
N GLU A 1018 -11.67 49.06 -40.00
CA GLU A 1018 -10.86 48.13 -40.82
C GLU A 1018 -11.59 46.86 -41.29
N HIS A 1019 -12.91 46.92 -41.54
CA HIS A 1019 -13.65 45.72 -41.97
C HIS A 1019 -13.55 45.45 -43.47
N PRO A 1020 -13.45 44.18 -43.89
CA PRO A 1020 -13.56 43.80 -45.29
C PRO A 1020 -14.99 44.11 -45.78
N THR A 1021 -15.11 45.08 -46.68
CA THR A 1021 -16.34 45.32 -47.42
C THR A 1021 -16.50 44.22 -48.46
N THR A 1022 -17.60 43.47 -48.38
CA THR A 1022 -17.93 42.47 -49.39
C THR A 1022 -18.77 43.10 -50.50
N GLN A 1023 -18.51 42.74 -51.77
CA GLN A 1023 -19.37 43.09 -52.91
C GLN A 1023 -20.61 42.18 -53.00
N GLU A 1024 -20.81 41.27 -52.04
CA GLU A 1024 -21.94 40.36 -52.04
C GLU A 1024 -23.26 41.05 -51.63
N ASP A 1025 -24.35 40.79 -52.37
CA ASP A 1025 -25.71 41.30 -52.13
C ASP A 1025 -26.43 40.69 -50.91
N TYR A 1026 -25.70 39.99 -50.03
CA TYR A 1026 -26.26 39.32 -48.85
C TYR A 1026 -25.56 39.75 -47.57
N VAL A 1027 -26.32 39.72 -46.48
CA VAL A 1027 -25.84 40.03 -45.13
C VAL A 1027 -25.43 38.74 -44.44
N ARG A 1028 -24.18 38.66 -43.96
CA ARG A 1028 -23.60 37.49 -43.30
C ARG A 1028 -23.25 37.78 -41.85
N LEU A 1029 -23.77 36.97 -40.94
CA LEU A 1029 -23.40 36.96 -39.53
C LEU A 1029 -22.34 35.88 -39.29
N GLN A 1030 -21.23 36.25 -38.65
CA GLN A 1030 -20.13 35.33 -38.38
C GLN A 1030 -19.34 35.72 -37.13
N LEU A 1031 -18.48 34.81 -36.68
CA LEU A 1031 -17.40 35.15 -35.77
C LEU A 1031 -16.16 35.57 -36.58
N TYR A 1032 -15.50 36.65 -36.17
CA TYR A 1032 -14.37 37.22 -36.90
C TYR A 1032 -13.28 37.72 -35.97
N SER A 1033 -12.04 37.45 -36.34
CA SER A 1033 -10.84 37.96 -35.70
C SER A 1033 -10.49 39.31 -36.31
N THR A 1034 -10.58 40.37 -35.51
CA THR A 1034 -10.04 41.68 -35.90
C THR A 1034 -8.51 41.67 -35.90
N LYS A 1035 -7.89 40.81 -35.08
CA LYS A 1035 -6.44 40.67 -34.98
C LYS A 1035 -5.84 40.00 -36.22
N ASP A 1036 -6.41 38.88 -36.64
CA ASP A 1036 -5.90 38.07 -37.75
C ASP A 1036 -6.65 38.35 -39.07
N THR A 1037 -7.59 39.30 -39.08
CA THR A 1037 -8.42 39.70 -40.24
C THR A 1037 -9.08 38.52 -40.97
N LYS A 1038 -9.57 37.54 -40.20
CA LYS A 1038 -10.17 36.31 -40.75
C LYS A 1038 -11.41 35.87 -39.99
N ALA A 1039 -12.31 35.18 -40.69
CA ALA A 1039 -13.47 34.56 -40.04
C ALA A 1039 -13.04 33.34 -39.20
N LEU A 1040 -13.61 33.20 -38.01
CA LEU A 1040 -13.30 32.09 -37.10
C LEU A 1040 -14.18 30.89 -37.43
N ALA A 1041 -13.57 29.73 -37.67
CA ALA A 1041 -14.31 28.49 -37.97
C ALA A 1041 -15.04 27.94 -36.72
N ALA A 1042 -14.67 28.42 -35.53
CA ALA A 1042 -15.28 28.06 -34.25
C ALA A 1042 -16.82 28.14 -34.25
N PHE A 1043 -17.42 29.07 -35.01
CA PHE A 1043 -18.87 29.20 -35.09
C PHE A 1043 -19.55 27.93 -35.65
N LYS A 1044 -19.14 27.52 -36.86
CA LYS A 1044 -19.64 26.30 -37.52
C LYS A 1044 -19.19 25.05 -36.76
N PHE A 1045 -17.95 25.04 -36.29
CA PHE A 1045 -17.36 23.91 -35.57
C PHE A 1045 -18.18 23.54 -34.32
N CYS A 1046 -18.49 24.52 -33.46
CA CYS A 1046 -19.20 24.25 -32.21
C CYS A 1046 -20.66 23.86 -32.44
N LEU A 1047 -21.37 24.55 -33.34
CA LEU A 1047 -22.76 24.22 -33.67
C LEU A 1047 -22.90 22.84 -34.32
N HIS A 1048 -21.94 22.44 -35.16
CA HIS A 1048 -21.90 21.10 -35.74
C HIS A 1048 -21.72 20.03 -34.65
N LEU A 1049 -20.74 20.19 -33.76
CA LEU A 1049 -20.53 19.24 -32.67
C LEU A 1049 -21.71 19.20 -31.69
N ALA A 1050 -22.36 20.33 -31.43
CA ALA A 1050 -23.59 20.38 -30.65
C ALA A 1050 -24.72 19.58 -31.31
N CYS A 1051 -24.84 19.59 -32.64
CA CYS A 1051 -25.80 18.73 -33.34
C CYS A 1051 -25.49 17.23 -33.16
N ILE A 1052 -24.20 16.84 -33.18
CA ILE A 1052 -23.79 15.43 -33.00
C ILE A 1052 -24.05 14.95 -31.57
N GLY A 1053 -23.59 15.73 -30.58
CA GLY A 1053 -23.62 15.39 -29.16
C GLY A 1053 -24.83 15.92 -28.40
N ARG A 1054 -25.98 16.15 -29.06
CA ARG A 1054 -27.16 16.76 -28.43
C ARG A 1054 -27.92 15.80 -27.50
N PRO A 1055 -28.63 16.32 -26.48
CA PRO A 1055 -29.57 15.54 -25.67
C PRO A 1055 -30.62 14.82 -26.54
N ARG A 1056 -31.08 13.62 -26.15
CA ARG A 1056 -32.15 12.88 -26.85
C ARG A 1056 -33.48 13.64 -26.87
N SER A 1057 -33.76 14.43 -25.83
CA SER A 1057 -34.94 15.29 -25.77
C SER A 1057 -34.94 16.41 -26.82
N LEU A 1058 -33.80 16.69 -27.46
CA LEU A 1058 -33.67 17.72 -28.48
C LEU A 1058 -33.71 17.10 -29.89
N GLU A 1059 -34.93 16.85 -30.37
CA GLU A 1059 -35.18 16.43 -31.75
C GLU A 1059 -35.14 17.64 -32.71
N LEU A 1060 -34.39 17.52 -33.81
CA LEU A 1060 -34.18 18.59 -34.80
C LEU A 1060 -34.96 18.28 -36.07
N GLU A 1061 -35.90 19.13 -36.46
CA GLU A 1061 -36.73 18.96 -37.66
C GLU A 1061 -36.17 19.77 -38.83
N VAL A 1062 -35.45 19.10 -39.74
CA VAL A 1062 -34.83 19.75 -40.90
C VAL A 1062 -35.10 18.93 -42.17
N GLU A 1063 -35.57 19.59 -43.23
CA GLU A 1063 -35.78 18.97 -44.55
C GLU A 1063 -34.51 18.23 -45.02
N GLY A 1064 -34.61 16.91 -45.20
CA GLY A 1064 -33.50 16.05 -45.63
C GLY A 1064 -32.81 15.26 -44.52
N LEU A 1065 -33.12 15.49 -43.24
CA LEU A 1065 -32.70 14.65 -42.12
C LEU A 1065 -33.83 13.64 -41.79
N LYS A 1066 -33.60 12.34 -42.03
CA LYS A 1066 -34.46 11.27 -41.50
C LYS A 1066 -33.98 10.93 -40.10
N ILE A 1067 -34.73 11.32 -39.06
CA ILE A 1067 -34.41 10.97 -37.68
C ILE A 1067 -34.78 9.51 -37.43
N THR A 1068 -33.85 8.74 -36.90
CA THR A 1068 -34.09 7.40 -36.35
C THR A 1068 -34.82 7.54 -35.02
N THR A 1069 -36.11 7.19 -35.00
CA THR A 1069 -36.81 6.81 -33.77
C THR A 1069 -36.36 5.41 -33.38
N CYS A 1070 -35.41 5.28 -32.45
CA CYS A 1070 -35.18 4.02 -31.75
C CYS A 1070 -35.93 4.08 -30.42
N CYS A 1071 -36.94 3.22 -30.29
CA CYS A 1071 -37.50 2.82 -28.99
C CYS A 1071 -36.47 2.03 -28.19
#